data_AF-A0A0R0EDW2-F1
#
_entry.id   AF-A0A0R0EDW2-F1
#
_cell.length_a   1.000
_cell.length_b   1.000
_cell.length_c   1.000
_cell.angle_alpha   90.00
_cell.angle_beta   90.00
_cell.angle_gamma   90.00
#
_symmetry.space_group_name_H-M   'P 1'
#
loop_
_entity.id
_entity.type
_entity.pdbx_description
1 polymer ?
#
loop_
_entity_poly.entity_id
_entity_poly.type
_entity_poly.pdbx_seq_one_letter_code
_entity_poly.pdbx_strand_id
1 'polypeptide(L)'
;MARDKLDSSVVCDLKLKLISDRKTDGRLYNLPNASEVAALIVGDEHTTNNRDIIIEKQTGMLQRINELHPAYLPLQYPLLYPHGEDGYRPNIFHKHHPHSHATKRNKVTMHEYFCYRMQSRDNEAQTILHSRRLFHQWVVDGYCMIESKKLNYVRQHQQELRVDKYINLNDCNNQLLTQGNEKGKRIILPSLFVGSQRYMEQLYFDGMAICAHVGFPDLFLTLTCNPAWPEIQRQVAKSNLTALDFPDVVSRVFKMKLNQLMHDLKSGHVFGPILAFVYTIEWQKRGLPHAHILIFLHPLNKNPNPEDIDNIISAEIPNKDTDPELYQIVSNHMMHGPCGLANKRAPCMANGKCFRFFPKKFQPATIVDQDGFPVYRRRDTRQTVQKQGVHLDNRFVVPYNPHLLLKYRTHLNVEWCNQSSSIKYLFKYINKGSDRITAVIVNDQNQDGPQNQVHDEIKHYLDCQYVSAPEACWKIFAFPMHGRAPAVERLYFHLENQQPVYWKDSQEIGTVLAKTTIKESMFTAWMDSNKIYHHGRDLTYAKYVSKFVYDKPRKQGNTIGRLIWVPPSSGELFYMRMMLSSAKGSQCYEDIRTVENVVYHTFREACFAKGFLGSDQEFVGALREANTWGTPHYLRKLFVKLLFMNTMDRPEYVERNLAMDDR
;
A
#
# COMPACT_ATOMS: atom_id res chain seq x y z
N MET A 1 -24.65 -23.10 -30.83
CA MET A 1 -23.23 -23.51 -30.71
C MET A 1 -22.78 -23.72 -29.27
N ALA A 2 -22.70 -22.69 -28.40
CA ALA A 2 -22.27 -22.90 -27.00
C ALA A 2 -23.19 -23.85 -26.21
N ARG A 3 -24.52 -23.65 -26.32
CA ARG A 3 -25.54 -24.58 -25.79
C ARG A 3 -25.32 -25.99 -26.32
N ASP A 4 -25.28 -26.14 -27.65
CA ASP A 4 -25.17 -27.46 -28.28
C ASP A 4 -23.84 -28.16 -27.97
N LYS A 5 -22.75 -27.42 -27.70
CA LYS A 5 -21.47 -27.98 -27.21
C LYS A 5 -21.54 -28.41 -25.75
N LEU A 6 -22.18 -27.62 -24.89
CA LEU A 6 -22.44 -28.02 -23.50
C LEU A 6 -23.29 -29.29 -23.45
N ASP A 7 -24.24 -29.44 -24.38
CA ASP A 7 -25.08 -30.63 -24.48
C ASP A 7 -24.33 -31.83 -25.09
N SER A 8 -23.34 -31.60 -26.00
CA SER A 8 -22.68 -32.67 -26.76
C SER A 8 -21.35 -33.16 -26.20
N SER A 9 -20.72 -32.44 -25.27
CA SER A 9 -19.40 -32.79 -24.75
C SER A 9 -19.44 -33.13 -23.26
N VAL A 10 -18.72 -34.19 -22.87
CA VAL A 10 -18.39 -34.48 -21.47
C VAL A 10 -17.40 -33.41 -21.02
N VAL A 11 -17.88 -32.23 -20.68
CA VAL A 11 -17.06 -31.19 -20.07
C VAL A 11 -16.74 -31.65 -18.65
N CYS A 12 -15.46 -31.83 -18.33
CA CYS A 12 -15.06 -32.19 -16.98
C CYS A 12 -15.37 -31.01 -16.05
N ASP A 13 -16.21 -31.22 -15.03
CA ASP A 13 -16.50 -30.19 -14.05
C ASP A 13 -15.23 -29.89 -13.25
N LEU A 14 -14.78 -28.64 -13.33
CA LEU A 14 -13.65 -28.11 -12.57
C LEU A 14 -14.16 -27.29 -11.40
N LYS A 15 -13.67 -27.58 -10.20
CA LYS A 15 -13.92 -26.77 -9.01
C LYS A 15 -12.67 -25.99 -8.64
N LEU A 16 -12.82 -24.69 -8.47
CA LEU A 16 -11.80 -23.87 -7.84
C LEU A 16 -12.00 -23.88 -6.32
N LYS A 17 -11.06 -24.49 -5.60
CA LYS A 17 -11.09 -24.56 -4.14
C LYS A 17 -10.16 -23.49 -3.56
N LEU A 18 -10.72 -22.57 -2.78
CA LEU A 18 -9.93 -21.57 -2.04
C LEU A 18 -9.42 -22.19 -0.74
N ILE A 19 -8.15 -21.96 -0.43
CA ILE A 19 -7.47 -22.57 0.72
C ILE A 19 -7.02 -21.46 1.68
N SER A 20 -7.22 -21.69 2.97
CA SER A 20 -6.57 -20.92 4.04
C SER A 20 -5.89 -21.87 5.02
N ASP A 21 -4.59 -21.69 5.23
CA ASP A 21 -3.81 -22.40 6.24
C ASP A 21 -3.33 -21.43 7.33
N ARG A 22 -3.05 -21.91 8.54
CA ARG A 22 -2.51 -21.12 9.66
C ARG A 22 -1.04 -20.72 9.45
N LYS A 23 -0.35 -21.33 8.48
CA LYS A 23 1.06 -21.02 8.15
C LYS A 23 1.24 -19.75 7.32
N THR A 24 0.19 -19.31 6.61
CA THR A 24 0.23 -18.08 5.82
C THR A 24 -0.22 -16.88 6.65
N ASP A 25 0.16 -15.66 6.25
CA ASP A 25 -0.32 -14.46 6.92
C ASP A 25 -1.84 -14.36 6.70
N GLY A 26 -2.63 -14.77 7.70
CA GLY A 26 -4.08 -14.67 7.74
C GLY A 26 -4.63 -13.24 7.72
N ARG A 27 -3.85 -12.24 7.31
CA ARG A 27 -4.30 -10.89 6.96
C ARG A 27 -4.28 -10.68 5.46
N LEU A 28 -3.30 -11.25 4.78
CA LEU A 28 -3.19 -11.26 3.32
C LEU A 28 -3.97 -12.44 2.75
N TYR A 29 -3.72 -13.65 3.26
CA TYR A 29 -4.31 -14.90 2.83
C TYR A 29 -5.56 -15.21 3.63
N ASN A 30 -6.70 -14.74 3.14
CA ASN A 30 -7.98 -14.91 3.81
C ASN A 30 -9.05 -15.44 2.87
N LEU A 31 -9.91 -16.31 3.39
CA LEU A 31 -11.10 -16.70 2.66
C LEU A 31 -12.11 -15.54 2.61
N PRO A 32 -12.77 -15.33 1.44
CA PRO A 32 -13.86 -14.37 1.34
C PRO A 32 -14.99 -14.80 2.29
N ASN A 33 -15.60 -13.84 2.97
CA ASN A 33 -16.68 -14.11 3.95
C ASN A 33 -18.05 -13.65 3.44
N ALA A 34 -18.13 -13.24 2.17
CA ALA A 34 -19.35 -12.82 1.51
C ALA A 34 -19.49 -13.50 0.15
N SER A 35 -20.75 -13.67 -0.26
CA SER A 35 -21.08 -14.12 -1.60
C SER A 35 -20.92 -12.92 -2.54
N GLU A 36 -19.76 -12.81 -3.18
CA GLU A 36 -19.44 -11.73 -4.11
C GLU A 36 -18.80 -12.24 -5.40
N VAL A 37 -18.56 -11.34 -6.33
CA VAL A 37 -17.80 -11.60 -7.55
C VAL A 37 -16.46 -10.88 -7.41
N ALA A 38 -15.37 -11.60 -7.66
CA ALA A 38 -14.02 -11.09 -7.56
C ALA A 38 -13.11 -11.75 -8.60
N ALA A 39 -12.02 -11.07 -8.96
CA ALA A 39 -10.96 -11.65 -9.77
C ALA A 39 -9.91 -12.30 -8.88
N LEU A 40 -9.32 -13.37 -9.43
CA LEU A 40 -8.12 -14.01 -8.94
C LEU A 40 -7.04 -13.83 -10.00
N ILE A 41 -6.07 -12.96 -9.74
CA ILE A 41 -4.97 -12.68 -10.65
C ILE A 41 -3.78 -13.54 -10.24
N VAL A 42 -3.46 -14.56 -11.04
CA VAL A 42 -2.44 -15.59 -10.72
C VAL A 42 -1.01 -15.04 -10.84
N GLY A 43 -0.21 -15.30 -9.79
CA GLY A 43 1.24 -15.13 -9.73
C GLY A 43 1.70 -13.71 -9.42
N ASP A 44 2.87 -13.58 -8.79
CA ASP A 44 3.60 -12.29 -8.68
C ASP A 44 4.45 -11.99 -9.91
N GLU A 45 4.87 -13.05 -10.60
CA GLU A 45 5.62 -13.02 -11.83
C GLU A 45 4.69 -13.51 -12.95
N HIS A 46 3.86 -12.62 -13.49
CA HIS A 46 2.99 -12.97 -14.62
C HIS A 46 3.86 -13.32 -15.83
N THR A 47 4.14 -14.60 -16.04
CA THR A 47 5.03 -15.10 -17.10
C THR A 47 4.36 -15.10 -18.49
N THR A 48 3.03 -14.93 -18.57
CA THR A 48 2.30 -14.97 -19.84
C THR A 48 2.05 -13.58 -20.42
N ASN A 49 2.34 -13.44 -21.73
CA ASN A 49 2.33 -12.17 -22.45
C ASN A 49 0.94 -11.53 -22.57
N ASN A 50 -0.14 -12.33 -22.60
CA ASN A 50 -1.54 -11.90 -22.71
C ASN A 50 -2.44 -13.01 -22.17
N ARG A 51 -3.71 -12.69 -21.89
CA ARG A 51 -4.73 -13.71 -21.61
C ARG A 51 -4.84 -14.64 -22.82
N ASP A 52 -4.92 -15.95 -22.60
CA ASP A 52 -5.14 -16.91 -23.70
C ASP A 52 -6.63 -16.91 -24.06
N ILE A 53 -7.02 -16.02 -24.98
CA ILE A 53 -8.40 -15.87 -25.45
C ILE A 53 -8.48 -16.47 -26.85
N ILE A 54 -9.10 -17.64 -26.98
CA ILE A 54 -9.31 -18.34 -28.25
C ILE A 54 -10.79 -18.27 -28.58
N ILE A 55 -11.10 -17.73 -29.75
CA ILE A 55 -12.46 -17.70 -30.30
C ILE A 55 -12.59 -18.76 -31.39
N GLU A 56 -13.76 -19.37 -31.49
CA GLU A 56 -14.11 -20.28 -32.57
C GLU A 56 -15.11 -19.58 -33.48
N LYS A 57 -14.77 -19.47 -34.76
CA LYS A 57 -15.67 -18.90 -35.77
C LYS A 57 -16.77 -19.91 -36.09
N GLN A 58 -17.88 -19.42 -36.66
CA GLN A 58 -18.95 -20.28 -37.18
C GLN A 58 -18.46 -21.30 -38.24
N THR A 59 -17.33 -21.01 -38.89
CA THR A 59 -16.67 -21.94 -39.82
C THR A 59 -15.92 -23.09 -39.13
N GLY A 60 -15.92 -23.15 -37.78
CA GLY A 60 -15.14 -24.10 -36.97
C GLY A 60 -13.66 -23.72 -36.79
N MET A 61 -13.19 -22.64 -37.42
CA MET A 61 -11.80 -22.20 -37.31
C MET A 61 -11.54 -21.49 -35.97
N LEU A 62 -10.46 -21.87 -35.30
CA LEU A 62 -9.99 -21.18 -34.10
C LEU A 62 -9.15 -19.96 -34.47
N GLN A 63 -9.38 -18.85 -33.78
CA GLN A 63 -8.56 -17.64 -33.87
C GLN A 63 -8.22 -17.17 -32.45
N ARG A 64 -6.94 -16.91 -32.19
CA ARG A 64 -6.51 -16.29 -30.94
C ARG A 64 -6.69 -14.77 -31.03
N ILE A 65 -7.29 -14.17 -30.03
CA ILE A 65 -7.41 -12.72 -29.86
C ILE A 65 -6.75 -12.29 -28.54
N ASN A 66 -6.66 -10.98 -28.29
CA ASN A 66 -6.22 -10.44 -27.02
C ASN A 66 -7.32 -9.57 -26.38
N GLU A 67 -7.12 -9.15 -25.15
CA GLU A 67 -8.07 -8.32 -24.40
C GLU A 67 -8.30 -6.92 -25.01
N LEU A 68 -7.48 -6.49 -25.97
CA LEU A 68 -7.63 -5.21 -26.69
C LEU A 68 -8.45 -5.36 -27.98
N HIS A 69 -8.84 -6.58 -28.34
CA HIS A 69 -9.66 -6.84 -29.52
C HIS A 69 -11.08 -6.29 -29.29
N PRO A 70 -11.64 -5.50 -30.22
CA PRO A 70 -12.97 -4.88 -30.04
C PRO A 70 -14.07 -5.89 -29.72
N ALA A 71 -14.00 -7.09 -30.30
CA ALA A 71 -14.97 -8.15 -30.05
C ALA A 71 -14.81 -8.87 -28.70
N TYR A 72 -13.76 -8.59 -27.89
CA TYR A 72 -13.54 -9.31 -26.63
C TYR A 72 -14.69 -9.14 -25.64
N LEU A 73 -15.00 -7.90 -25.24
CA LEU A 73 -16.08 -7.63 -24.28
C LEU A 73 -17.45 -8.09 -24.79
N PRO A 74 -17.83 -7.87 -26.06
CA PRO A 74 -19.10 -8.37 -26.58
C PRO A 74 -19.21 -9.90 -26.61
N LEU A 75 -18.11 -10.60 -26.91
CA LEU A 75 -18.10 -12.07 -26.89
C LEU A 75 -18.12 -12.63 -25.46
N GLN A 76 -17.47 -11.94 -24.52
CA GLN A 76 -17.44 -12.34 -23.11
C GLN A 76 -18.77 -12.03 -22.40
N TYR A 77 -19.43 -10.92 -22.76
CA TYR A 77 -20.64 -10.42 -22.12
C TYR A 77 -21.76 -10.16 -23.13
N PRO A 78 -22.21 -11.16 -23.92
CA PRO A 78 -23.17 -10.94 -25.02
C PRO A 78 -24.50 -10.32 -24.56
N LEU A 79 -24.92 -10.57 -23.32
CA LEU A 79 -26.12 -9.95 -22.73
C LEU A 79 -25.96 -8.45 -22.45
N LEU A 80 -24.73 -7.96 -22.27
CA LEU A 80 -24.42 -6.54 -22.07
C LEU A 80 -24.19 -5.80 -23.39
N TYR A 81 -23.92 -6.54 -24.46
CA TYR A 81 -23.65 -6.02 -25.81
C TYR A 81 -24.63 -6.67 -26.81
N PRO A 82 -25.95 -6.45 -26.66
CA PRO A 82 -26.97 -7.19 -27.40
C PRO A 82 -26.93 -6.96 -28.91
N HIS A 83 -26.31 -5.86 -29.36
CA HIS A 83 -26.15 -5.55 -30.79
C HIS A 83 -24.77 -5.97 -31.32
N GLY A 84 -23.96 -6.65 -30.51
CA GLY A 84 -22.59 -7.00 -30.85
C GLY A 84 -21.70 -5.78 -31.05
N GLU A 85 -22.04 -4.65 -30.42
CA GLU A 85 -21.31 -3.41 -30.58
C GLU A 85 -19.90 -3.49 -29.99
N ASP A 86 -18.93 -2.83 -30.62
CA ASP A 86 -17.53 -2.90 -30.22
C ASP A 86 -17.32 -2.55 -28.74
N GLY A 87 -16.53 -3.40 -28.07
CA GLY A 87 -15.95 -3.11 -26.78
C GLY A 87 -14.86 -2.02 -26.86
N TYR A 88 -13.99 -1.98 -25.85
CA TYR A 88 -12.82 -1.11 -25.92
C TYR A 88 -11.91 -1.53 -27.08
N ARG A 89 -11.44 -0.54 -27.85
CA ARG A 89 -10.38 -0.72 -28.85
C ARG A 89 -9.40 0.46 -28.80
N PRO A 90 -8.13 0.24 -29.16
CA PRO A 90 -7.21 1.34 -29.45
C PRO A 90 -7.79 2.28 -30.53
N ASN A 91 -7.45 3.57 -30.48
CA ASN A 91 -7.84 4.58 -31.47
C ASN A 91 -9.32 5.06 -31.45
N ILE A 92 -10.04 4.88 -30.35
CA ILE A 92 -11.24 5.68 -30.12
C ILE A 92 -10.81 7.14 -29.88
N PHE A 93 -11.21 8.07 -30.73
CA PHE A 93 -10.88 9.48 -30.57
C PHE A 93 -11.77 10.16 -29.53
N HIS A 94 -11.22 11.15 -28.84
CA HIS A 94 -12.04 12.07 -28.07
C HIS A 94 -12.95 12.86 -29.02
N LYS A 95 -14.17 13.16 -28.56
CA LYS A 95 -15.06 14.07 -29.30
C LYS A 95 -14.41 15.45 -29.37
N HIS A 96 -14.30 16.01 -30.57
CA HIS A 96 -13.81 17.37 -30.76
C HIS A 96 -14.74 18.34 -30.03
N HIS A 97 -14.19 19.18 -29.14
CA HIS A 97 -14.95 20.21 -28.44
C HIS A 97 -14.40 21.58 -28.87
N PRO A 98 -15.23 22.52 -29.37
CA PRO A 98 -14.76 23.78 -29.97
C PRO A 98 -13.84 24.61 -29.05
N HIS A 99 -14.05 24.50 -27.74
CA HIS A 99 -13.30 25.24 -26.72
C HIS A 99 -12.16 24.47 -26.07
N SER A 100 -11.87 23.24 -26.52
CA SER A 100 -10.75 22.46 -25.97
C SER A 100 -9.49 22.77 -26.76
N HIS A 101 -8.46 23.30 -26.10
CA HIS A 101 -7.11 23.39 -26.68
C HIS A 101 -6.67 22.00 -27.17
N ALA A 102 -5.89 21.94 -28.26
CA ALA A 102 -5.32 20.70 -28.77
C ALA A 102 -4.54 19.99 -27.64
N THR A 103 -5.17 18.99 -27.01
CA THR A 103 -4.52 18.20 -25.98
C THR A 103 -3.51 17.28 -26.63
N LYS A 104 -2.32 17.13 -26.03
CA LYS A 104 -1.28 16.19 -26.52
C LYS A 104 -1.81 14.76 -26.70
N ARG A 105 -2.84 14.38 -25.94
CA ARG A 105 -3.59 13.12 -26.09
C ARG A 105 -4.99 13.40 -26.65
N ASN A 106 -5.33 12.78 -27.77
CA ASN A 106 -6.63 12.87 -28.43
C ASN A 106 -7.36 11.51 -28.55
N LYS A 107 -6.83 10.47 -27.90
CA LYS A 107 -7.38 9.10 -27.92
C LYS A 107 -7.83 8.68 -26.51
N VAL A 108 -8.97 8.01 -26.45
CA VAL A 108 -9.54 7.40 -25.26
C VAL A 108 -8.65 6.26 -24.77
N THR A 109 -8.19 6.38 -23.54
CA THR A 109 -7.51 5.33 -22.81
C THR A 109 -8.52 4.30 -22.30
N MET A 110 -8.06 3.07 -22.04
CA MET A 110 -8.92 2.01 -21.49
C MET A 110 -9.57 2.44 -20.16
N HIS A 111 -8.80 3.13 -19.31
CA HIS A 111 -9.30 3.74 -18.08
C HIS A 111 -10.47 4.70 -18.34
N GLU A 112 -10.33 5.63 -19.30
CA GLU A 112 -11.41 6.55 -19.67
C GLU A 112 -12.64 5.81 -20.23
N TYR A 113 -12.45 4.75 -21.02
CA TYR A 113 -13.54 3.94 -21.56
C TYR A 113 -14.39 3.31 -20.44
N PHE A 114 -13.75 2.64 -19.47
CA PHE A 114 -14.47 2.02 -18.34
C PHE A 114 -15.13 3.08 -17.45
N CYS A 115 -14.40 4.15 -17.10
CA CYS A 115 -14.98 5.29 -16.36
C CYS A 115 -16.22 5.86 -17.07
N TYR A 116 -16.17 5.97 -18.39
CA TYR A 116 -17.26 6.46 -19.21
C TYR A 116 -18.45 5.49 -19.18
N ARG A 117 -18.27 4.20 -19.45
CA ARG A 117 -19.38 3.22 -19.47
C ARG A 117 -20.02 3.00 -18.09
N MET A 118 -19.31 3.31 -17.00
CA MET A 118 -19.85 3.27 -15.64
C MET A 118 -20.71 4.50 -15.25
N GLN A 119 -20.93 5.47 -16.15
CA GLN A 119 -21.82 6.60 -15.87
C GLN A 119 -23.26 6.31 -16.31
N SER A 120 -24.21 6.60 -15.43
CA SER A 120 -25.64 6.67 -15.75
C SER A 120 -25.91 7.81 -16.74
N ARG A 121 -26.73 7.56 -17.76
CA ARG A 121 -27.21 8.54 -18.74
C ARG A 121 -28.70 8.34 -18.97
N ASP A 122 -29.41 9.42 -19.29
CA ASP A 122 -30.87 9.39 -19.52
C ASP A 122 -31.22 8.89 -20.93
N ASN A 123 -30.29 8.99 -21.88
CA ASN A 123 -30.48 8.64 -23.29
C ASN A 123 -29.87 7.28 -23.69
N GLU A 124 -29.42 6.48 -22.73
CA GLU A 124 -28.84 5.14 -22.96
C GLU A 124 -29.53 4.15 -22.02
N ALA A 125 -29.87 2.96 -22.52
CA ALA A 125 -30.34 1.88 -21.66
C ALA A 125 -29.22 1.51 -20.66
N GLN A 126 -29.55 1.47 -19.37
CA GLN A 126 -28.58 1.19 -18.29
C GLN A 126 -28.26 -0.31 -18.15
N THR A 127 -28.18 -1.02 -19.27
CA THR A 127 -28.03 -2.48 -19.35
C THR A 127 -26.81 -2.96 -18.56
N ILE A 128 -25.67 -2.28 -18.71
CA ILE A 128 -24.45 -2.61 -17.96
C ILE A 128 -24.68 -2.43 -16.46
N LEU A 129 -25.18 -1.28 -16.03
CA LEU A 129 -25.30 -0.91 -14.61
C LEU A 129 -26.36 -1.74 -13.87
N HIS A 130 -27.41 -2.20 -14.56
CA HIS A 130 -28.51 -2.95 -13.95
C HIS A 130 -28.41 -4.47 -14.15
N SER A 131 -27.24 -4.97 -14.56
CA SER A 131 -27.01 -6.39 -14.82
C SER A 131 -26.55 -7.21 -13.60
N ARG A 132 -26.63 -6.65 -12.39
CA ARG A 132 -26.35 -7.33 -11.10
C ARG A 132 -24.96 -7.97 -11.07
N ARG A 133 -24.85 -9.28 -10.81
CA ARG A 133 -23.56 -10.00 -10.76
C ARG A 133 -22.77 -9.91 -12.08
N LEU A 134 -23.45 -9.74 -13.23
CA LEU A 134 -22.77 -9.57 -14.51
C LEU A 134 -22.05 -8.22 -14.59
N PHE A 135 -22.61 -7.17 -13.98
CA PHE A 135 -21.94 -5.87 -13.82
C PHE A 135 -20.66 -6.02 -13.00
N HIS A 136 -20.70 -6.80 -11.92
CA HIS A 136 -19.53 -7.03 -11.08
C HIS A 136 -18.42 -7.73 -11.86
N GLN A 137 -18.76 -8.75 -12.66
CA GLN A 137 -17.80 -9.44 -13.52
C GLN A 137 -17.20 -8.46 -14.53
N TRP A 138 -18.04 -7.67 -15.20
CA TRP A 138 -17.62 -6.69 -16.20
C TRP A 138 -16.67 -5.63 -15.61
N VAL A 139 -16.95 -5.10 -14.42
CA VAL A 139 -16.10 -4.11 -13.74
C VAL A 139 -14.76 -4.72 -13.33
N VAL A 140 -14.79 -5.88 -12.68
CA VAL A 140 -13.58 -6.57 -12.22
C VAL A 140 -12.69 -6.92 -13.41
N ASP A 141 -13.28 -7.44 -14.48
CA ASP A 141 -12.58 -7.74 -15.71
C ASP A 141 -11.97 -6.48 -16.34
N GLY A 142 -12.73 -5.40 -16.40
CA GLY A 142 -12.25 -4.10 -16.88
C GLY A 142 -11.06 -3.56 -16.10
N TYR A 143 -11.06 -3.71 -14.76
CA TYR A 143 -9.90 -3.36 -13.94
C TYR A 143 -8.69 -4.25 -14.27
N CYS A 144 -8.88 -5.58 -14.35
CA CYS A 144 -7.82 -6.51 -14.70
C CYS A 144 -7.24 -6.23 -16.10
N MET A 145 -8.07 -5.79 -17.06
CA MET A 145 -7.59 -5.34 -18.39
C MET A 145 -6.71 -4.08 -18.27
N ILE A 146 -7.11 -3.10 -17.45
CA ILE A 146 -6.34 -1.87 -17.22
C ILE A 146 -5.00 -2.19 -16.56
N GLU A 147 -5.00 -3.04 -15.55
CA GLU A 147 -3.80 -3.46 -14.82
C GLU A 147 -2.87 -4.28 -15.72
N SER A 148 -3.40 -5.27 -16.44
CA SER A 148 -2.66 -6.05 -17.47
C SER A 148 -1.99 -5.11 -18.46
N LYS A 149 -2.70 -4.11 -18.99
CA LYS A 149 -2.15 -3.14 -19.93
C LYS A 149 -1.00 -2.32 -19.32
N LYS A 150 -1.12 -1.87 -18.07
CA LYS A 150 -0.05 -1.14 -17.37
C LYS A 150 1.17 -2.01 -17.16
N LEU A 151 0.99 -3.26 -16.75
CA LEU A 151 2.06 -4.23 -16.58
C LEU A 151 2.72 -4.60 -17.91
N ASN A 152 1.93 -4.84 -18.96
CA ASN A 152 2.43 -5.10 -20.30
C ASN A 152 3.23 -3.92 -20.86
N TYR A 153 2.79 -2.67 -20.60
CA TYR A 153 3.59 -1.50 -20.94
C TYR A 153 4.95 -1.54 -20.23
N VAL A 154 4.95 -1.72 -18.91
CA VAL A 154 6.19 -1.84 -18.13
C VAL A 154 7.05 -2.96 -18.69
N ARG A 155 6.51 -4.16 -18.97
CA ARG A 155 7.20 -5.32 -19.52
C ARG A 155 7.81 -5.06 -20.91
N GLN A 156 7.02 -4.58 -21.85
CA GLN A 156 7.45 -4.35 -23.25
C GLN A 156 8.46 -3.22 -23.35
N HIS A 157 8.35 -2.21 -22.49
CA HIS A 157 9.25 -1.06 -22.46
C HIS A 157 10.39 -1.27 -21.46
N GLN A 158 10.54 -2.47 -20.85
CA GLN A 158 11.73 -2.80 -20.03
C GLN A 158 13.02 -2.72 -20.84
N GLN A 159 12.94 -3.05 -22.14
CA GLN A 159 14.07 -2.93 -23.06
C GLN A 159 14.29 -1.49 -23.51
N GLU A 160 13.31 -0.59 -23.39
CA GLU A 160 13.45 0.79 -23.84
C GLU A 160 14.14 1.69 -22.83
N LEU A 161 14.29 1.25 -21.59
CA LEU A 161 14.85 2.07 -20.53
C LEU A 161 15.95 1.28 -19.83
N ARG A 162 17.19 1.67 -20.13
CA ARG A 162 18.38 1.17 -19.44
C ARG A 162 18.81 2.15 -18.38
N VAL A 163 19.40 1.61 -17.33
CA VAL A 163 20.00 2.40 -16.26
C VAL A 163 21.37 1.85 -15.90
N ASP A 164 22.32 2.75 -15.74
CA ASP A 164 23.64 2.48 -15.17
C ASP A 164 24.16 3.74 -14.47
N LYS A 165 25.26 3.61 -13.75
CA LYS A 165 25.96 4.74 -13.12
C LYS A 165 26.72 5.53 -14.19
N TYR A 166 26.71 6.86 -14.08
CA TYR A 166 27.45 7.73 -14.99
C TYR A 166 28.93 7.33 -15.15
N ILE A 167 29.62 6.99 -14.05
CA ILE A 167 31.03 6.54 -14.08
C ILE A 167 31.22 5.32 -15.00
N ASN A 168 30.32 4.33 -14.93
CA ASN A 168 30.41 3.12 -15.76
C ASN A 168 30.24 3.43 -17.25
N LEU A 169 29.39 4.41 -17.59
CA LEU A 169 29.21 4.85 -18.97
C LEU A 169 30.41 5.66 -19.47
N ASN A 170 30.99 6.51 -18.61
CA ASN A 170 32.13 7.34 -18.95
C ASN A 170 33.39 6.49 -19.20
N ASP A 171 33.62 5.47 -18.37
CA ASP A 171 34.75 4.54 -18.54
C ASP A 171 34.66 3.75 -19.85
N CYS A 172 33.44 3.48 -20.33
CA CYS A 172 33.20 2.78 -21.60
C CYS A 172 33.34 3.70 -22.82
N ASN A 173 33.13 5.02 -22.69
CA ASN A 173 33.10 5.95 -23.82
C ASN A 173 34.48 6.12 -24.51
N ASN A 174 35.56 5.65 -23.89
CA ASN A 174 36.87 5.55 -24.55
C ASN A 174 36.91 4.47 -25.65
N GLN A 175 35.90 3.60 -25.72
CA GLN A 175 35.74 2.60 -26.78
C GLN A 175 34.80 3.14 -27.87
N LEU A 176 35.33 3.21 -29.10
CA LEU A 176 34.65 3.65 -30.33
C LEU A 176 33.17 3.20 -30.36
N LEU A 177 32.26 4.17 -30.53
CA LEU A 177 30.83 4.01 -30.84
C LEU A 177 30.12 2.87 -30.08
N THR A 178 30.12 2.91 -28.74
CA THR A 178 29.37 1.94 -27.93
C THR A 178 27.86 2.15 -28.13
N GLN A 179 27.15 1.13 -28.65
CA GLN A 179 25.70 1.18 -28.81
C GLN A 179 24.99 1.01 -27.45
N GLY A 180 23.89 1.75 -27.24
CA GLY A 180 23.19 1.79 -25.96
C GLY A 180 22.63 0.44 -25.48
N ASN A 181 22.40 -0.51 -26.40
CA ASN A 181 21.91 -1.85 -26.12
C ASN A 181 22.95 -2.81 -25.50
N GLU A 182 24.23 -2.44 -25.47
CA GLU A 182 25.32 -3.29 -24.96
C GLU A 182 25.64 -3.10 -23.47
N LYS A 183 25.08 -2.06 -22.81
CA LYS A 183 25.42 -1.66 -21.43
C LYS A 183 24.20 -1.51 -20.52
N GLY A 184 24.41 -1.36 -19.21
CA GLY A 184 23.36 -1.11 -18.21
C GLY A 184 22.51 -2.31 -17.80
N LYS A 185 21.84 -2.17 -16.65
CA LYS A 185 20.89 -3.18 -16.13
C LYS A 185 19.48 -2.90 -16.63
N ARG A 186 18.72 -3.96 -16.89
CA ARG A 186 17.29 -3.88 -17.24
C ARG A 186 16.45 -3.68 -15.99
N ILE A 187 15.37 -2.91 -16.14
CA ILE A 187 14.58 -2.40 -15.03
C ILE A 187 13.78 -3.54 -14.35
N ILE A 188 13.45 -3.31 -13.08
CA ILE A 188 12.53 -4.11 -12.27
C ILE A 188 11.30 -3.24 -12.00
N LEU A 189 10.12 -3.83 -11.79
CA LEU A 189 8.88 -3.11 -11.47
C LEU A 189 9.15 -1.92 -10.51
N PRO A 190 8.90 -0.66 -10.94
CA PRO A 190 9.27 0.52 -10.16
C PRO A 190 8.37 0.67 -8.93
N SER A 191 8.89 1.31 -7.88
CA SER A 191 8.14 1.62 -6.65
C SER A 191 6.99 2.62 -6.84
N LEU A 192 6.83 3.17 -8.06
CA LEU A 192 5.68 3.97 -8.48
C LEU A 192 4.49 3.12 -8.95
N PHE A 193 4.69 1.82 -9.19
CA PHE A 193 3.60 0.92 -9.54
C PHE A 193 2.73 0.65 -8.30
N VAL A 194 1.58 1.31 -8.25
CA VAL A 194 0.60 1.21 -7.15
C VAL A 194 0.23 -0.25 -6.90
N GLY A 195 0.27 -0.68 -5.64
CA GLY A 195 -0.04 -2.05 -5.23
C GLY A 195 1.16 -3.01 -5.26
N SER A 196 2.29 -2.65 -5.88
CA SER A 196 3.51 -3.45 -5.78
C SER A 196 4.07 -3.48 -4.35
N GLN A 197 4.78 -4.55 -3.98
CA GLN A 197 5.43 -4.64 -2.67
C GLN A 197 6.33 -3.42 -2.39
N ARG A 198 7.14 -3.02 -3.37
CA ARG A 198 8.01 -1.83 -3.25
C ARG A 198 7.21 -0.55 -3.02
N TYR A 199 6.05 -0.40 -3.66
CA TYR A 199 5.17 0.74 -3.42
C TYR A 199 4.67 0.77 -1.97
N MET A 200 4.22 -0.38 -1.44
CA MET A 200 3.73 -0.51 -0.06
C MET A 200 4.83 -0.24 0.97
N GLU A 201 6.04 -0.78 0.75
CA GLU A 201 7.20 -0.50 1.59
C GLU A 201 7.53 1.00 1.63
N GLN A 202 7.49 1.68 0.48
CA GLN A 202 7.72 3.13 0.45
C GLN A 202 6.63 3.91 1.19
N LEU A 203 5.36 3.48 1.15
CA LEU A 203 4.30 4.10 1.94
C LEU A 203 4.52 3.92 3.44
N TYR A 204 4.96 2.74 3.87
CA TYR A 204 5.32 2.48 5.26
C TYR A 204 6.43 3.43 5.73
N PHE A 205 7.51 3.53 4.96
CA PHE A 205 8.60 4.44 5.29
C PHE A 205 8.19 5.92 5.24
N ASP A 206 7.28 6.31 4.35
CA ASP A 206 6.70 7.65 4.33
C ASP A 206 5.93 7.92 5.64
N GLY A 207 5.14 6.95 6.11
CA GLY A 207 4.45 7.03 7.41
C GLY A 207 5.42 7.14 8.59
N MET A 208 6.53 6.39 8.56
CA MET A 208 7.58 6.49 9.60
C MET A 208 8.30 7.84 9.58
N ALA A 209 8.55 8.43 8.40
CA ALA A 209 9.14 9.76 8.31
C ALA A 209 8.21 10.86 8.85
N ILE A 210 6.89 10.72 8.66
CA ILE A 210 5.91 11.59 9.33
C ILE A 210 6.03 11.42 10.85
N CYS A 211 6.08 10.20 11.36
CA CYS A 211 6.22 9.95 12.80
C CYS A 211 7.50 10.56 13.39
N ALA A 212 8.62 10.43 12.67
CA ALA A 212 9.89 11.03 13.08
C ALA A 212 9.84 12.57 13.10
N HIS A 213 8.97 13.19 12.29
CA HIS A 213 8.84 14.64 12.19
C HIS A 213 7.87 15.24 13.22
N VAL A 214 6.71 14.61 13.44
CA VAL A 214 5.61 15.18 14.27
C VAL A 214 5.32 14.39 15.55
N GLY A 215 6.06 13.31 15.81
CA GLY A 215 5.80 12.36 16.88
C GLY A 215 4.82 11.25 16.46
N PHE A 216 4.41 10.40 17.41
CA PHE A 216 3.49 9.30 17.13
C PHE A 216 2.04 9.77 16.90
N PRO A 217 1.23 9.01 16.14
CA PRO A 217 -0.21 9.21 16.04
C PRO A 217 -0.89 9.11 17.41
N ASP A 218 -1.92 9.92 17.59
CA ASP A 218 -2.69 10.06 18.83
C ASP A 218 -4.08 9.39 18.72
N LEU A 219 -4.67 9.36 17.53
CA LEU A 219 -5.97 8.73 17.28
C LEU A 219 -5.92 7.77 16.10
N PHE A 220 -6.66 6.66 16.22
CA PHE A 220 -6.93 5.71 15.17
C PHE A 220 -8.43 5.63 14.92
N LEU A 221 -8.82 5.85 13.66
CA LEU A 221 -10.20 5.77 13.23
C LEU A 221 -10.37 4.64 12.23
N THR A 222 -11.50 3.95 12.32
CA THR A 222 -11.94 3.02 11.27
C THR A 222 -13.34 3.41 10.81
N LEU A 223 -13.43 3.92 9.59
CA LEU A 223 -14.69 4.24 8.91
C LEU A 223 -15.10 3.07 8.01
N THR A 224 -16.32 2.57 8.17
CA THR A 224 -16.92 1.57 7.27
C THR A 224 -17.99 2.22 6.40
N CYS A 225 -18.11 1.79 5.14
CA CYS A 225 -19.24 2.20 4.30
C CYS A 225 -20.59 1.70 4.86
N ASN A 226 -21.61 2.56 4.89
CA ASN A 226 -22.98 2.15 5.23
C ASN A 226 -23.84 2.07 3.95
N PRO A 227 -24.25 0.88 3.50
CA PRO A 227 -25.16 0.72 2.37
C PRO A 227 -26.49 1.44 2.56
N ALA A 228 -26.93 1.67 3.80
CA ALA A 228 -28.17 2.38 4.14
C ALA A 228 -28.06 3.90 4.06
N TRP A 229 -26.91 4.46 3.64
CA TRP A 229 -26.79 5.90 3.42
C TRP A 229 -27.82 6.39 2.39
N PRO A 230 -28.50 7.54 2.64
CA PRO A 230 -29.55 8.04 1.76
C PRO A 230 -29.10 8.22 0.30
N GLU A 231 -27.85 8.57 0.07
CA GLU A 231 -27.27 8.73 -1.27
C GLU A 231 -27.26 7.42 -2.06
N ILE A 232 -26.96 6.30 -1.39
CA ILE A 232 -26.98 4.96 -1.99
C ILE A 232 -28.43 4.51 -2.14
N GLN A 233 -29.24 4.66 -1.08
CA GLN A 233 -30.64 4.25 -1.08
C GLN A 233 -31.47 4.97 -2.15
N ARG A 234 -31.16 6.23 -2.47
CA ARG A 234 -31.79 6.96 -3.59
C ARG A 234 -31.53 6.33 -4.96
N GLN A 235 -30.38 5.68 -5.16
CA GLN A 235 -30.12 4.96 -6.41
C GLN A 235 -30.79 3.58 -6.39
N VAL A 236 -30.69 2.89 -5.26
CA VAL A 236 -31.37 1.61 -5.04
C VAL A 236 -32.87 1.73 -5.33
N ALA A 237 -33.54 2.74 -4.76
CA ALA A 237 -34.99 2.97 -4.89
C ALA A 237 -35.48 3.22 -6.32
N LYS A 238 -34.61 3.55 -7.28
CA LYS A 238 -34.97 3.69 -8.70
C LYS A 238 -35.06 2.35 -9.44
N SER A 239 -34.77 1.26 -8.75
CA SER A 239 -34.65 -0.07 -9.31
C SER A 239 -35.13 -1.12 -8.31
N ASN A 240 -35.35 -2.35 -8.78
CA ASN A 240 -35.63 -3.49 -7.89
C ASN A 240 -34.32 -4.21 -7.47
N LEU A 241 -33.24 -3.45 -7.27
CA LEU A 241 -31.90 -3.97 -6.93
C LEU A 241 -31.54 -3.63 -5.48
N THR A 242 -30.36 -4.07 -5.03
CA THR A 242 -29.83 -3.76 -3.70
C THR A 242 -28.57 -2.90 -3.81
N ALA A 243 -28.14 -2.29 -2.69
CA ALA A 243 -26.89 -1.53 -2.66
C ALA A 243 -25.66 -2.35 -3.07
N LEU A 244 -25.70 -3.67 -2.90
CA LEU A 244 -24.61 -4.56 -3.30
C LEU A 244 -24.48 -4.64 -4.82
N ASP A 245 -25.56 -4.42 -5.57
CA ASP A 245 -25.58 -4.43 -7.04
C ASP A 245 -25.04 -3.12 -7.65
N PHE A 246 -24.71 -2.12 -6.82
CA PHE A 246 -24.18 -0.81 -7.25
C PHE A 246 -22.78 -0.53 -6.66
N PRO A 247 -21.76 -1.38 -6.95
CA PRO A 247 -20.41 -1.20 -6.42
C PRO A 247 -19.78 0.14 -6.81
N ASP A 248 -20.16 0.70 -7.96
CA ASP A 248 -19.73 2.01 -8.45
C ASP A 248 -20.27 3.15 -7.58
N VAL A 249 -21.56 3.11 -7.23
CA VAL A 249 -22.21 4.08 -6.35
C VAL A 249 -21.65 3.97 -4.94
N VAL A 250 -21.50 2.73 -4.43
CA VAL A 250 -20.91 2.46 -3.11
C VAL A 250 -19.52 3.09 -3.00
N SER A 251 -18.64 2.85 -3.98
CA SER A 251 -17.28 3.40 -3.97
C SER A 251 -17.26 4.92 -4.08
N ARG A 252 -18.14 5.53 -4.89
CA ARG A 252 -18.24 6.99 -5.03
C ARG A 252 -18.78 7.65 -3.77
N VAL A 253 -19.87 7.14 -3.20
CA VAL A 253 -20.45 7.69 -1.97
C VAL A 253 -19.47 7.54 -0.81
N PHE A 254 -18.82 6.39 -0.68
CA PHE A 254 -17.78 6.22 0.34
C PHE A 254 -16.64 7.22 0.17
N LYS A 255 -16.17 7.45 -1.06
CA LYS A 255 -15.15 8.47 -1.34
C LYS A 255 -15.60 9.88 -0.93
N MET A 256 -16.86 10.24 -1.18
CA MET A 256 -17.44 11.51 -0.75
C MET A 256 -17.47 11.63 0.78
N LYS A 257 -17.95 10.58 1.48
CA LYS A 257 -18.01 10.55 2.95
C LYS A 257 -16.61 10.60 3.57
N LEU A 258 -15.64 9.88 3.02
CA LEU A 258 -14.24 9.93 3.44
C LEU A 258 -13.66 11.33 3.27
N ASN A 259 -13.88 11.98 2.12
CA ASN A 259 -13.39 13.34 1.88
C ASN A 259 -14.00 14.33 2.89
N GLN A 260 -15.30 14.21 3.16
CA GLN A 260 -15.98 15.04 4.15
C GLN A 260 -15.42 14.78 5.56
N LEU A 261 -15.16 13.51 5.93
CA LEU A 261 -14.56 13.16 7.22
C LEU A 261 -13.17 13.78 7.35
N MET A 262 -12.33 13.63 6.33
CA MET A 262 -11.00 14.23 6.34
C MET A 262 -11.06 15.76 6.41
N HIS A 263 -12.07 16.39 5.82
CA HIS A 263 -12.29 17.83 5.94
C HIS A 263 -12.66 18.22 7.38
N ASP A 264 -13.62 17.54 7.98
CA ASP A 264 -14.07 17.81 9.35
C ASP A 264 -12.96 17.62 10.37
N LEU A 265 -12.17 16.53 10.23
CA LEU A 265 -11.00 16.28 11.07
C LEU A 265 -9.99 17.44 10.94
N LYS A 266 -9.64 17.82 9.71
CA LYS A 266 -8.68 18.90 9.44
C LYS A 266 -9.14 20.28 9.89
N SER A 267 -10.44 20.50 9.99
CA SER A 267 -11.00 21.77 10.44
C SER A 267 -10.63 22.09 11.89
N GLY A 268 -10.24 21.09 12.68
CA GLY A 268 -9.85 21.23 14.08
C GLY A 268 -11.02 21.26 15.06
N HIS A 269 -12.27 21.32 14.59
CA HIS A 269 -13.45 21.42 15.46
C HIS A 269 -13.79 20.12 16.21
N VAL A 270 -13.29 18.96 15.76
CA VAL A 270 -13.65 17.66 16.35
C VAL A 270 -12.67 17.25 17.46
N PHE A 271 -11.37 17.31 17.19
CA PHE A 271 -10.33 16.84 18.11
C PHE A 271 -9.25 17.89 18.41
N GLY A 272 -9.44 19.14 17.96
CA GLY A 272 -8.40 20.15 17.92
C GLY A 272 -7.54 20.08 16.65
N PRO A 273 -6.56 21.00 16.50
CA PRO A 273 -5.76 21.10 15.29
C PRO A 273 -4.93 19.84 15.02
N ILE A 274 -4.87 19.44 13.75
CA ILE A 274 -4.15 18.24 13.29
C ILE A 274 -2.86 18.65 12.58
N LEU A 275 -1.72 18.09 12.99
CA LEU A 275 -0.41 18.29 12.35
C LEU A 275 -0.23 17.40 11.12
N ALA A 276 -0.71 16.16 11.20
CA ALA A 276 -0.54 15.16 10.16
C ALA A 276 -1.66 14.12 10.17
N PHE A 277 -1.83 13.42 9.06
CA PHE A 277 -2.66 12.23 8.99
C PHE A 277 -2.05 11.23 8.02
N VAL A 278 -2.38 9.95 8.21
CA VAL A 278 -2.12 8.89 7.24
C VAL A 278 -3.35 7.99 7.19
N TYR A 279 -3.84 7.66 6.00
CA TYR A 279 -4.92 6.69 5.86
C TYR A 279 -4.66 5.67 4.75
N THR A 280 -5.28 4.50 4.90
CA THR A 280 -5.35 3.44 3.89
C THR A 280 -6.79 2.98 3.70
N ILE A 281 -7.12 2.51 2.50
CA ILE A 281 -8.44 1.97 2.13
C ILE A 281 -8.33 0.46 1.95
N GLU A 282 -9.26 -0.27 2.55
CA GLU A 282 -9.35 -1.73 2.49
C GLU A 282 -10.80 -2.18 2.23
N TRP A 283 -11.00 -3.39 1.69
CA TRP A 283 -12.32 -3.97 1.42
C TRP A 283 -12.53 -5.20 2.30
N GLN A 284 -12.91 -5.01 3.58
CA GLN A 284 -13.13 -6.15 4.49
C GLN A 284 -14.37 -6.96 4.11
N LYS A 285 -14.29 -8.29 4.29
CA LYS A 285 -15.29 -9.38 4.52
C LYS A 285 -16.68 -9.36 3.85
N ARG A 286 -17.13 -8.27 3.27
CA ARG A 286 -18.42 -8.02 2.60
C ARG A 286 -18.27 -7.13 1.36
N GLY A 287 -17.04 -6.96 0.85
CA GLY A 287 -16.73 -6.08 -0.28
C GLY A 287 -16.91 -4.58 -0.01
N LEU A 288 -17.36 -4.15 1.17
CA LEU A 288 -17.56 -2.73 1.45
C LEU A 288 -16.22 -2.04 1.74
N PRO A 289 -16.00 -0.82 1.21
CA PRO A 289 -14.78 -0.08 1.48
C PRO A 289 -14.73 0.40 2.94
N HIS A 290 -13.53 0.36 3.50
CA HIS A 290 -13.16 0.77 4.85
C HIS A 290 -11.97 1.70 4.78
N ALA A 291 -11.89 2.69 5.67
CA ALA A 291 -10.72 3.54 5.82
C ALA A 291 -10.13 3.38 7.22
N HIS A 292 -8.85 3.07 7.29
CA HIS A 292 -8.06 3.10 8.52
C HIS A 292 -7.25 4.40 8.52
N ILE A 293 -7.49 5.26 9.50
CA ILE A 293 -6.97 6.63 9.55
C ILE A 293 -6.20 6.83 10.85
N LEU A 294 -4.97 7.30 10.74
CA LEU A 294 -4.12 7.74 11.86
C LEU A 294 -4.06 9.27 11.85
N ILE A 295 -4.30 9.89 13.01
CA ILE A 295 -4.30 11.34 13.20
C ILE A 295 -3.22 11.72 14.21
N PHE A 296 -2.51 12.81 13.91
CA PHE A 296 -1.46 13.38 14.75
C PHE A 296 -1.93 14.78 15.18
N LEU A 297 -2.23 14.93 16.45
CA LEU A 297 -2.77 16.16 17.04
C LEU A 297 -1.65 17.16 17.33
N HIS A 298 -2.04 18.44 17.42
CA HIS A 298 -1.17 19.51 17.87
C HIS A 298 -0.68 19.25 19.31
N PRO A 299 0.55 19.68 19.70
CA PRO A 299 1.11 19.36 21.02
C PRO A 299 0.24 19.79 22.20
N LEU A 300 -0.57 20.84 22.04
CA LEU A 300 -1.53 21.31 23.05
C LEU A 300 -2.67 20.30 23.36
N ASN A 301 -2.89 19.34 22.46
CA ASN A 301 -3.91 18.30 22.60
C ASN A 301 -3.28 16.91 22.80
N LYS A 302 -1.95 16.83 22.95
CA LYS A 302 -1.26 15.57 23.24
C LYS A 302 -1.31 15.26 24.74
N ASN A 303 -1.30 13.98 25.07
CA ASN A 303 -1.35 13.47 26.45
C ASN A 303 -2.56 13.94 27.26
N PRO A 304 -3.79 13.72 26.75
CA PRO A 304 -5.01 14.02 27.48
C PRO A 304 -5.04 13.26 28.81
N ASN A 305 -5.58 13.89 29.84
CA ASN A 305 -5.97 13.14 31.02
C ASN A 305 -7.17 12.22 30.67
N PRO A 306 -7.54 11.25 31.53
CA PRO A 306 -8.65 10.36 31.19
C PRO A 306 -10.00 11.05 30.96
N GLU A 307 -10.26 12.20 31.59
CA GLU A 307 -11.49 12.99 31.40
C GLU A 307 -11.50 13.65 30.02
N ASP A 308 -10.36 14.16 29.56
CA ASP A 308 -10.18 14.70 28.21
C ASP A 308 -10.45 13.62 27.14
N ILE A 309 -10.04 12.37 27.39
CA ILE A 309 -10.36 11.22 26.52
C ILE A 309 -11.88 10.96 26.53
N ASP A 310 -12.50 10.91 27.71
CA ASP A 310 -13.95 10.67 27.86
C ASP A 310 -14.81 11.76 27.20
N ASN A 311 -14.28 12.99 27.05
CA ASN A 311 -14.94 14.08 26.33
C ASN A 311 -15.02 13.87 24.81
N ILE A 312 -14.08 13.11 24.23
CA ILE A 312 -14.02 12.88 22.77
C ILE A 312 -14.35 11.45 22.36
N ILE A 313 -14.23 10.47 23.26
CA ILE A 313 -14.48 9.05 22.98
C ILE A 313 -15.39 8.47 24.05
N SER A 314 -16.50 7.89 23.61
CA SER A 314 -17.41 7.10 24.45
C SER A 314 -17.32 5.62 24.09
N ALA A 315 -17.46 4.77 25.10
CA ALA A 315 -17.63 3.33 24.94
C ALA A 315 -18.88 2.83 25.69
N GLU A 316 -19.90 3.67 25.80
CA GLU A 316 -21.16 3.40 26.50
C GLU A 316 -22.35 3.50 25.54
N ILE A 317 -23.44 2.80 25.86
CA ILE A 317 -24.75 2.95 25.23
C ILE A 317 -25.31 4.31 25.70
N PRO A 318 -25.70 5.21 24.78
CA PRO A 318 -26.37 6.46 25.13
C PRO A 318 -27.72 6.19 25.78
N ASN A 319 -28.19 7.11 26.63
CA ASN A 319 -29.52 6.98 27.20
C ASN A 319 -30.60 7.17 26.10
N LYS A 320 -31.49 6.18 25.98
CA LYS A 320 -32.53 6.12 24.95
C LYS A 320 -33.53 7.27 25.03
N ASP A 321 -33.80 7.79 26.22
CA ASP A 321 -34.80 8.85 26.44
C ASP A 321 -34.20 10.23 26.17
N THR A 322 -32.93 10.44 26.55
CA THR A 322 -32.27 11.75 26.40
C THR A 322 -31.57 11.92 25.05
N ASP A 323 -31.05 10.85 24.47
CA ASP A 323 -30.36 10.85 23.18
C ASP A 323 -30.81 9.65 22.31
N PRO A 324 -32.09 9.65 21.87
CA PRO A 324 -32.67 8.55 21.10
C PRO A 324 -31.97 8.33 19.76
N GLU A 325 -31.48 9.40 19.13
CA GLU A 325 -30.80 9.31 17.84
C GLU A 325 -29.44 8.63 17.96
N LEU A 326 -28.58 9.08 18.89
CA LEU A 326 -27.30 8.42 19.12
C LEU A 326 -27.50 7.01 19.64
N TYR A 327 -28.48 6.76 20.52
CA TYR A 327 -28.83 5.41 20.97
C TYR A 327 -29.09 4.48 19.79
N GLN A 328 -29.90 4.93 18.82
CA GLN A 328 -30.23 4.13 17.64
C GLN A 328 -29.00 3.87 16.76
N ILE A 329 -28.14 4.87 16.56
CA ILE A 329 -26.91 4.73 15.76
C ILE A 329 -25.94 3.77 16.45
N VAL A 330 -25.70 3.92 17.75
CA VAL A 330 -24.81 3.06 18.54
C VAL A 330 -25.32 1.62 18.54
N SER A 331 -26.63 1.45 18.75
CA SER A 331 -27.30 0.13 18.71
C SER A 331 -27.04 -0.61 17.40
N ASN A 332 -27.15 0.10 16.27
CA ASN A 332 -27.02 -0.47 14.95
C ASN A 332 -25.57 -0.68 14.50
N HIS A 333 -24.69 0.26 14.85
CA HIS A 333 -23.37 0.36 14.23
C HIS A 333 -22.20 0.10 15.17
N MET A 334 -22.35 0.33 16.48
CA MET A 334 -21.23 0.26 17.42
C MET A 334 -21.33 -0.90 18.42
N MET A 335 -22.34 -1.76 18.35
CA MET A 335 -22.42 -2.97 19.17
C MET A 335 -21.65 -4.14 18.56
N HIS A 336 -20.60 -4.60 19.24
CA HIS A 336 -19.89 -5.84 18.91
C HIS A 336 -20.71 -7.07 19.28
N GLY A 337 -20.76 -8.07 18.40
CA GLY A 337 -21.41 -9.35 18.68
C GLY A 337 -22.88 -9.44 18.20
N PRO A 338 -23.65 -10.42 18.71
CA PRO A 338 -23.29 -11.31 19.82
C PRO A 338 -22.11 -12.24 19.48
N CYS A 339 -21.28 -12.53 20.49
CA CYS A 339 -20.17 -13.49 20.42
C CYS A 339 -19.99 -14.16 21.79
N GLY A 340 -18.96 -15.00 21.94
CA GLY A 340 -18.73 -15.72 23.20
C GLY A 340 -19.69 -16.88 23.37
N LEU A 341 -20.17 -17.08 24.60
CA LEU A 341 -21.14 -18.13 24.92
C LEU A 341 -22.46 -17.97 24.17
N ALA A 342 -22.89 -16.73 23.96
CA ALA A 342 -24.12 -16.41 23.25
C ALA A 342 -24.06 -16.73 21.74
N ASN A 343 -22.85 -16.69 21.14
CA ASN A 343 -22.65 -17.10 19.75
C ASN A 343 -21.22 -17.60 19.53
N LYS A 344 -21.03 -18.90 19.74
CA LYS A 344 -19.72 -19.58 19.56
C LYS A 344 -19.26 -19.63 18.10
N ARG A 345 -20.18 -19.47 17.14
CA ARG A 345 -19.91 -19.49 15.69
C ARG A 345 -19.60 -18.09 15.13
N ALA A 346 -19.59 -17.05 15.96
CA ALA A 346 -19.30 -15.70 15.49
C ALA A 346 -17.88 -15.64 14.88
N PRO A 347 -17.67 -14.93 13.74
CA PRO A 347 -16.37 -14.87 13.07
C PRO A 347 -15.22 -14.33 13.93
N CYS A 348 -15.53 -13.67 15.06
CA CYS A 348 -14.56 -13.16 16.01
C CYS A 348 -14.09 -14.20 17.04
N MET A 349 -14.66 -15.40 17.06
CA MET A 349 -14.35 -16.45 18.02
C MET A 349 -13.15 -17.29 17.58
N ALA A 350 -12.14 -17.39 18.43
CA ALA A 350 -10.98 -18.25 18.25
C ALA A 350 -10.64 -18.91 19.60
N ASN A 351 -10.50 -20.24 19.62
CA ASN A 351 -10.20 -21.02 20.83
C ASN A 351 -11.13 -20.68 22.02
N GLY A 352 -12.43 -20.55 21.76
CA GLY A 352 -13.45 -20.25 22.77
C GLY A 352 -13.47 -18.80 23.29
N LYS A 353 -12.56 -17.93 22.84
CA LYS A 353 -12.51 -16.51 23.22
C LYS A 353 -12.69 -15.61 22.01
N CYS A 354 -13.25 -14.42 22.21
CA CYS A 354 -13.27 -13.41 21.16
C CYS A 354 -11.86 -12.83 21.00
N PHE A 355 -11.26 -12.89 19.79
CA PHE A 355 -9.92 -12.31 19.56
C PHE A 355 -9.91 -10.77 19.60
N ARG A 356 -11.09 -10.14 19.65
CA ARG A 356 -11.27 -8.70 19.93
C ARG A 356 -11.49 -8.42 21.43
N PHE A 357 -11.44 -9.45 22.27
CA PHE A 357 -11.56 -9.40 23.73
C PHE A 357 -12.92 -8.87 24.22
N PHE A 358 -14.00 -9.23 23.52
CA PHE A 358 -15.37 -8.98 23.97
C PHE A 358 -15.97 -10.20 24.69
N PRO A 359 -16.85 -9.99 25.68
CA PRO A 359 -17.16 -8.71 26.31
C PRO A 359 -15.94 -8.11 27.03
N LYS A 360 -15.81 -6.78 26.99
CA LYS A 360 -14.82 -6.03 27.78
C LYS A 360 -15.22 -6.05 29.26
N LYS A 361 -14.33 -5.64 30.16
CA LYS A 361 -14.69 -5.44 31.57
C LYS A 361 -15.48 -4.14 31.73
N PHE A 362 -16.39 -4.10 32.70
CA PHE A 362 -16.92 -2.82 33.16
C PHE A 362 -15.80 -2.01 33.81
N GLN A 363 -15.91 -0.70 33.68
CA GLN A 363 -14.91 0.24 34.18
C GLN A 363 -15.58 1.58 34.51
N PRO A 364 -15.51 2.09 35.77
CA PRO A 364 -16.21 3.31 36.16
C PRO A 364 -15.67 4.61 35.51
N ALA A 365 -14.38 4.67 35.20
CA ALA A 365 -13.72 5.81 34.57
C ALA A 365 -12.61 5.33 33.63
N THR A 366 -12.30 6.10 32.57
CA THR A 366 -11.17 5.75 31.71
C THR A 366 -9.88 5.73 32.54
N ILE A 367 -9.03 4.73 32.30
CA ILE A 367 -7.68 4.67 32.87
C ILE A 367 -6.68 4.37 31.77
N VAL A 368 -5.44 4.77 31.97
CA VAL A 368 -4.31 4.38 31.12
C VAL A 368 -3.56 3.26 31.83
N ASP A 369 -3.41 2.10 31.18
CA ASP A 369 -2.66 0.98 31.75
C ASP A 369 -1.14 1.21 31.70
N GLN A 370 -0.38 0.25 32.24
CA GLN A 370 1.09 0.34 32.35
C GLN A 370 1.79 0.44 30.98
N ASP A 371 1.17 -0.06 29.92
CA ASP A 371 1.67 0.00 28.55
C ASP A 371 1.21 1.27 27.81
N GLY A 372 0.45 2.14 28.49
CA GLY A 372 -0.08 3.37 27.92
C GLY A 372 -1.40 3.18 27.15
N PHE A 373 -2.07 2.04 27.25
CA PHE A 373 -3.36 1.83 26.57
C PHE A 373 -4.53 2.37 27.40
N PRO A 374 -5.48 3.05 26.76
CA PRO A 374 -6.72 3.45 27.42
C PRO A 374 -7.64 2.25 27.61
N VAL A 375 -8.03 1.99 28.86
CA VAL A 375 -9.17 1.15 29.21
C VAL A 375 -10.37 2.09 29.38
N TYR A 376 -11.15 2.24 28.31
CA TYR A 376 -12.28 3.17 28.28
C TYR A 376 -13.31 2.88 29.35
N ARG A 377 -13.90 3.95 29.89
CA ARG A 377 -15.07 3.94 30.75
C ARG A 377 -16.21 3.14 30.12
N ARG A 378 -16.73 2.18 30.88
CA ARG A 378 -17.86 1.30 30.59
C ARG A 378 -18.61 1.04 31.89
N ARG A 379 -19.45 1.97 32.33
CA ARG A 379 -20.23 1.80 33.57
C ARG A 379 -21.30 0.74 33.36
N ASP A 380 -21.69 0.04 34.43
CA ASP A 380 -22.90 -0.79 34.39
C ASP A 380 -24.12 0.12 34.60
N THR A 381 -24.62 0.70 33.51
CA THR A 381 -25.80 1.58 33.52
C THR A 381 -27.11 0.81 33.44
N ARG A 382 -27.07 -0.54 33.44
CA ARG A 382 -28.22 -1.44 33.20
C ARG A 382 -28.89 -1.29 31.83
N GLN A 383 -28.39 -0.40 30.96
CA GLN A 383 -28.88 -0.26 29.60
C GLN A 383 -28.38 -1.39 28.72
N THR A 384 -29.26 -1.89 27.86
CA THR A 384 -28.95 -2.98 26.94
C THR A 384 -29.56 -2.71 25.57
N VAL A 385 -28.91 -3.24 24.54
CA VAL A 385 -29.40 -3.28 23.17
C VAL A 385 -29.65 -4.74 22.81
N GLN A 386 -30.84 -5.04 22.30
CA GLN A 386 -31.15 -6.38 21.81
C GLN A 386 -30.61 -6.57 20.39
N LYS A 387 -29.73 -7.56 20.20
CA LYS A 387 -29.16 -7.91 18.89
C LYS A 387 -29.22 -9.42 18.69
N GLN A 388 -29.91 -9.87 17.65
CA GLN A 388 -30.15 -11.30 17.38
C GLN A 388 -30.72 -12.05 18.61
N GLY A 389 -31.67 -11.44 19.32
CA GLY A 389 -32.29 -11.99 20.53
C GLY A 389 -31.46 -11.84 21.81
N VAL A 390 -30.17 -11.50 21.73
CA VAL A 390 -29.28 -11.37 22.89
C VAL A 390 -29.23 -9.92 23.37
N HIS A 391 -29.31 -9.70 24.69
CA HIS A 391 -29.15 -8.38 25.29
C HIS A 391 -27.66 -8.09 25.50
N LEU A 392 -27.17 -7.03 24.87
CA LEU A 392 -25.78 -6.59 24.92
C LEU A 392 -25.69 -5.27 25.70
N ASP A 393 -24.83 -5.22 26.70
CA ASP A 393 -24.58 -4.04 27.54
C ASP A 393 -23.32 -3.26 27.10
N ASN A 394 -22.91 -2.28 27.91
CA ASN A 394 -21.73 -1.44 27.66
C ASN A 394 -20.42 -2.22 27.45
N ARG A 395 -20.33 -3.49 27.85
CA ARG A 395 -19.14 -4.32 27.60
C ARG A 395 -18.95 -4.68 26.15
N PHE A 396 -19.99 -4.50 25.32
CA PHE A 396 -20.00 -4.83 23.89
C PHE A 396 -19.86 -3.61 22.97
N VAL A 397 -19.80 -2.39 23.51
CA VAL A 397 -19.72 -1.17 22.71
C VAL A 397 -18.31 -0.99 22.12
N VAL A 398 -18.21 -0.74 20.83
CA VAL A 398 -16.97 -0.34 20.14
C VAL A 398 -16.76 1.16 20.38
N PRO A 399 -15.58 1.62 20.82
CA PRO A 399 -15.34 3.04 21.11
C PRO A 399 -15.66 3.98 19.93
N TYR A 400 -16.29 5.12 20.20
CA TYR A 400 -16.77 6.03 19.17
C TYR A 400 -16.74 7.49 19.63
N ASN A 401 -16.76 8.42 18.68
CA ASN A 401 -17.02 9.82 18.94
C ASN A 401 -18.51 10.14 18.64
N PRO A 402 -19.30 10.65 19.62
CA PRO A 402 -20.72 10.93 19.44
C PRO A 402 -21.02 11.87 18.26
N HIS A 403 -20.25 12.95 18.13
CA HIS A 403 -20.45 13.98 17.11
C HIS A 403 -20.25 13.40 15.70
N LEU A 404 -19.18 12.63 15.49
CA LEU A 404 -18.92 11.96 14.21
C LEU A 404 -19.99 10.91 13.89
N LEU A 405 -20.50 10.16 14.87
CA LEU A 405 -21.56 9.18 14.64
C LEU A 405 -22.87 9.81 14.19
N LEU A 406 -23.30 10.89 14.86
CA LEU A 406 -24.52 11.62 14.47
C LEU A 406 -24.42 12.13 13.03
N LYS A 407 -23.24 12.59 12.61
CA LYS A 407 -23.00 13.10 11.25
C LYS A 407 -22.92 12.00 10.19
N TYR A 408 -22.16 10.93 10.45
CA TYR A 408 -21.83 9.91 9.43
C TYR A 408 -22.74 8.68 9.45
N ARG A 409 -23.44 8.42 10.55
CA ARG A 409 -24.42 7.32 10.71
C ARG A 409 -23.91 5.99 10.13
N THR A 410 -22.74 5.56 10.58
CA THR A 410 -22.09 4.31 10.15
C THR A 410 -21.25 3.73 11.28
N HIS A 411 -20.66 2.55 11.08
CA HIS A 411 -19.62 2.05 11.97
C HIS A 411 -18.37 2.93 11.82
N LEU A 412 -18.10 3.75 12.84
CA LEU A 412 -16.96 4.67 12.92
C LEU A 412 -16.29 4.50 14.28
N ASN A 413 -15.33 3.57 14.35
CA ASN A 413 -14.53 3.34 15.55
C ASN A 413 -13.54 4.47 15.74
N VAL A 414 -13.37 4.98 16.96
CA VAL A 414 -12.36 5.97 17.33
C VAL A 414 -11.64 5.48 18.57
N GLU A 415 -10.33 5.26 18.45
CA GLU A 415 -9.47 4.81 19.56
C GLU A 415 -8.32 5.79 19.75
N TRP A 416 -8.03 6.13 21.00
CA TRP A 416 -6.79 6.77 21.40
C TRP A 416 -5.62 5.78 21.30
N CYS A 417 -4.52 6.24 20.70
CA CYS A 417 -3.33 5.44 20.40
C CYS A 417 -2.18 5.76 21.36
N ASN A 418 -1.39 4.74 21.70
CA ASN A 418 -0.06 4.89 22.25
C ASN A 418 1.02 4.60 21.19
N GLN A 419 2.29 4.82 21.52
CA GLN A 419 3.43 4.59 20.63
C GLN A 419 3.48 3.17 20.04
N SER A 420 3.26 2.13 20.86
CA SER A 420 3.33 0.73 20.44
C SER A 420 2.19 0.37 19.48
N SER A 421 0.97 0.86 19.75
CA SER A 421 -0.19 0.70 18.87
C SER A 421 0.04 1.38 17.53
N SER A 422 0.58 2.59 17.52
CA SER A 422 0.81 3.37 16.31
C SER A 422 1.77 2.70 15.34
N ILE A 423 2.90 2.18 15.83
CA ILE A 423 3.84 1.41 15.00
C ILE A 423 3.16 0.14 14.48
N LYS A 424 2.44 -0.57 15.35
CA LYS A 424 1.65 -1.75 14.95
C LYS A 424 0.62 -1.41 13.89
N TYR A 425 -0.06 -0.25 13.98
CA TYR A 425 -1.06 0.21 13.03
C TYR A 425 -0.43 0.57 11.68
N LEU A 426 0.65 1.35 11.68
CA LEU A 426 1.41 1.69 10.48
C LEU A 426 1.87 0.41 9.76
N PHE A 427 2.46 -0.53 10.48
CA PHE A 427 2.91 -1.80 9.91
C PHE A 427 1.74 -2.66 9.42
N LYS A 428 0.67 -2.77 10.23
CA LYS A 428 -0.47 -3.67 9.97
C LYS A 428 -1.33 -3.25 8.79
N TYR A 429 -1.46 -1.95 8.53
CA TYR A 429 -2.43 -1.42 7.56
C TYR A 429 -1.77 -0.77 6.34
N ILE A 430 -0.61 -0.12 6.50
CA ILE A 430 0.06 0.53 5.36
C ILE A 430 0.90 -0.47 4.58
N ASN A 431 1.57 -1.40 5.26
CA ASN A 431 2.40 -2.41 4.61
C ASN A 431 1.61 -3.66 4.20
N LYS A 432 0.32 -3.74 4.55
CA LYS A 432 -0.57 -4.80 4.09
C LYS A 432 -0.76 -4.63 2.58
N GLY A 433 -0.12 -5.50 1.79
CA GLY A 433 -0.36 -5.58 0.36
C GLY A 433 -1.82 -5.88 0.01
N SER A 434 -2.12 -5.98 -1.28
CA SER A 434 -3.44 -6.40 -1.75
C SER A 434 -3.87 -7.71 -1.10
N ASP A 435 -5.18 -7.88 -0.86
CA ASP A 435 -5.70 -9.15 -0.36
C ASP A 435 -5.33 -10.27 -1.34
N ARG A 436 -4.89 -11.42 -0.82
CA ARG A 436 -4.43 -12.57 -1.60
C ARG A 436 -5.22 -13.81 -1.25
N ILE A 437 -5.36 -14.69 -2.23
CA ILE A 437 -6.01 -15.98 -2.07
C ILE A 437 -5.15 -17.04 -2.72
N THR A 438 -4.99 -18.11 -1.97
CA THR A 438 -4.49 -19.36 -2.48
C THR A 438 -5.64 -20.18 -3.06
N ALA A 439 -5.54 -20.60 -4.31
CA ALA A 439 -6.54 -21.41 -4.98
C ALA A 439 -5.92 -22.67 -5.61
N VAL A 440 -6.68 -23.76 -5.61
CA VAL A 440 -6.34 -25.01 -6.30
C VAL A 440 -7.48 -25.39 -7.25
N ILE A 441 -7.14 -25.83 -8.45
CA ILE A 441 -8.09 -26.38 -9.43
C ILE A 441 -8.21 -27.88 -9.17
N VAL A 442 -9.44 -28.36 -8.95
CA VAL A 442 -9.75 -29.76 -8.64
C VAL A 442 -10.76 -30.30 -9.66
N ASN A 443 -10.50 -31.47 -10.26
CA ASN A 443 -11.47 -32.18 -11.09
C ASN A 443 -12.57 -32.78 -10.22
N ASP A 444 -13.84 -32.54 -10.55
CA ASP A 444 -14.96 -33.02 -9.74
C ASP A 444 -15.11 -34.55 -9.76
N GLN A 445 -14.57 -35.22 -10.79
CA GLN A 445 -14.58 -36.68 -10.92
C GLN A 445 -13.62 -37.41 -9.97
N ASN A 446 -12.71 -36.72 -9.28
CA ASN A 446 -11.70 -37.33 -8.40
C ASN A 446 -12.13 -37.38 -6.92
N GLN A 447 -13.43 -37.44 -6.61
CA GLN A 447 -13.89 -37.66 -5.23
C GLN A 447 -13.77 -39.12 -4.76
N ASP A 448 -13.56 -40.08 -5.68
CA ASP A 448 -13.44 -41.50 -5.35
C ASP A 448 -11.97 -41.98 -5.39
N GLY A 449 -11.38 -42.16 -4.20
CA GLY A 449 -10.28 -43.13 -3.97
C GLY A 449 -8.84 -42.67 -4.28
N PRO A 450 -7.95 -42.57 -3.28
CA PRO A 450 -6.57 -42.14 -3.49
C PRO A 450 -5.69 -43.31 -3.94
N GLN A 451 -5.78 -43.74 -5.21
CA GLN A 451 -4.75 -44.61 -5.79
C GLN A 451 -4.46 -44.23 -7.25
N ASN A 452 -3.27 -43.66 -7.46
CA ASN A 452 -2.48 -43.65 -8.70
C ASN A 452 -2.52 -42.46 -9.69
N GLN A 453 -3.01 -41.27 -9.31
CA GLN A 453 -2.50 -40.05 -9.95
C GLN A 453 -1.56 -39.33 -8.99
N VAL A 454 -0.30 -39.21 -9.40
CA VAL A 454 0.71 -38.36 -8.76
C VAL A 454 0.21 -36.92 -8.86
N HIS A 455 -0.61 -36.51 -7.90
CA HIS A 455 -1.14 -35.17 -7.79
C HIS A 455 0.00 -34.27 -7.31
N ASP A 456 0.66 -33.58 -8.22
CA ASP A 456 1.66 -32.57 -7.89
C ASP A 456 0.93 -31.33 -7.33
N GLU A 457 0.59 -31.39 -6.04
CA GLU A 457 -0.12 -30.31 -5.33
C GLU A 457 0.64 -28.98 -5.42
N ILE A 458 1.97 -29.02 -5.58
CA ILE A 458 2.80 -27.83 -5.73
C ILE A 458 2.53 -27.18 -7.10
N LYS A 459 2.45 -27.95 -8.18
CA LYS A 459 2.13 -27.42 -9.53
C LYS A 459 0.75 -26.80 -9.64
N HIS A 460 -0.23 -27.27 -8.88
CA HIS A 460 -1.61 -26.78 -8.96
C HIS A 460 -1.92 -25.62 -8.00
N TYR A 461 -0.98 -25.22 -7.15
CA TYR A 461 -1.14 -24.12 -6.21
C TYR A 461 -1.02 -22.78 -6.93
N LEU A 462 -2.10 -22.00 -6.96
CA LEU A 462 -2.13 -20.66 -7.52
C LEU A 462 -2.15 -19.64 -6.37
N ASP A 463 -1.08 -18.84 -6.23
CA ASP A 463 -1.12 -17.63 -5.41
C ASP A 463 -1.72 -16.50 -6.25
N CYS A 464 -2.84 -15.95 -5.81
CA CYS A 464 -3.62 -14.99 -6.57
C CYS A 464 -3.86 -13.71 -5.79
N GLN A 465 -3.78 -12.56 -6.46
CA GLN A 465 -4.38 -11.33 -5.93
C GLN A 465 -5.91 -11.42 -6.02
N TYR A 466 -6.60 -11.05 -4.95
CA TYR A 466 -8.05 -10.95 -4.89
C TYR A 466 -8.49 -9.50 -5.09
N VAL A 467 -9.41 -9.28 -6.04
CA VAL A 467 -9.97 -7.94 -6.30
C VAL A 467 -11.49 -8.00 -6.35
N SER A 468 -12.15 -7.35 -5.39
CA SER A 468 -13.61 -7.25 -5.33
C SER A 468 -14.18 -6.21 -6.32
N ALA A 469 -15.48 -6.26 -6.62
CA ALA A 469 -16.10 -5.28 -7.52
C ALA A 469 -16.03 -3.83 -7.02
N PRO A 470 -16.27 -3.51 -5.73
CA PRO A 470 -16.09 -2.15 -5.22
C PRO A 470 -14.63 -1.68 -5.26
N GLU A 471 -13.67 -2.58 -5.04
CA GLU A 471 -12.24 -2.29 -5.21
C GLU A 471 -11.90 -1.97 -6.67
N ALA A 472 -12.37 -2.80 -7.60
CA ALA A 472 -12.20 -2.56 -9.02
C ALA A 472 -12.81 -1.21 -9.43
N CYS A 473 -14.02 -0.86 -8.95
CA CYS A 473 -14.61 0.46 -9.16
C CYS A 473 -13.71 1.58 -8.62
N TRP A 474 -13.20 1.44 -7.39
CA TRP A 474 -12.33 2.44 -6.76
C TRP A 474 -11.07 2.72 -7.58
N LYS A 475 -10.44 1.65 -8.08
CA LYS A 475 -9.22 1.72 -8.88
C LYS A 475 -9.50 2.20 -10.30
N ILE A 476 -10.62 1.82 -10.92
CA ILE A 476 -11.07 2.34 -12.21
C ILE A 476 -11.33 3.84 -12.13
N PHE A 477 -11.95 4.34 -11.05
CA PHE A 477 -12.14 5.78 -10.84
C PHE A 477 -10.86 6.53 -10.43
N ALA A 478 -9.72 5.84 -10.36
CA ALA A 478 -8.43 6.38 -9.90
C ALA A 478 -8.52 7.08 -8.54
N PHE A 479 -9.36 6.58 -7.63
CA PHE A 479 -9.42 7.11 -6.27
C PHE A 479 -8.17 6.70 -5.49
N PRO A 480 -7.51 7.62 -4.75
CA PRO A 480 -6.32 7.27 -3.96
C PRO A 480 -6.66 6.27 -2.86
N MET A 481 -5.99 5.11 -2.87
CA MET A 481 -6.09 4.09 -1.81
C MET A 481 -5.38 4.49 -0.53
N HIS A 482 -4.42 5.41 -0.63
CA HIS A 482 -3.69 5.93 0.52
C HIS A 482 -3.67 7.44 0.44
N GLY A 483 -3.70 8.09 1.59
CA GLY A 483 -3.53 9.52 1.69
C GLY A 483 -2.71 9.88 2.91
N ARG A 484 -1.94 10.96 2.79
CA ARG A 484 -1.15 11.48 3.89
C ARG A 484 -1.01 12.99 3.77
N ALA A 485 -0.80 13.64 4.92
CA ALA A 485 -0.24 14.98 4.97
C ALA A 485 0.63 15.09 6.25
N PRO A 486 1.72 15.88 6.23
CA PRO A 486 2.25 16.62 5.07
C PRO A 486 2.81 15.70 3.96
N ALA A 487 3.19 16.29 2.82
CA ALA A 487 3.83 15.55 1.75
C ALA A 487 5.20 15.02 2.21
N VAL A 488 5.58 13.84 1.73
CA VAL A 488 6.89 13.24 1.98
C VAL A 488 7.59 13.07 0.63
N GLU A 489 8.72 13.77 0.48
CA GLU A 489 9.59 13.71 -0.69
C GLU A 489 10.66 12.65 -0.45
N ARG A 490 10.81 11.73 -1.40
CA ARG A 490 11.79 10.63 -1.31
C ARG A 490 13.09 11.13 -1.91
N LEU A 491 14.06 11.42 -1.04
CA LEU A 491 15.33 12.02 -1.43
C LEU A 491 16.33 10.95 -1.82
N TYR A 492 16.61 10.92 -3.13
CA TYR A 492 17.67 10.09 -3.70
C TYR A 492 19.02 10.81 -3.61
N PHE A 493 20.07 10.02 -3.45
CA PHE A 493 21.46 10.46 -3.38
C PHE A 493 22.35 9.37 -3.98
N HIS A 494 23.54 9.74 -4.40
CA HIS A 494 24.51 8.86 -5.04
C HIS A 494 25.91 9.33 -4.70
N LEU A 495 26.90 8.44 -4.79
CA LEU A 495 28.30 8.82 -4.70
C LEU A 495 28.68 9.72 -5.89
N GLU A 496 29.82 10.37 -5.79
CA GLU A 496 30.33 11.26 -6.82
C GLU A 496 30.47 10.53 -8.16
N ASN A 497 29.98 11.16 -9.24
CA ASN A 497 29.92 10.58 -10.59
C ASN A 497 29.13 9.26 -10.71
N GLN A 498 28.33 8.88 -9.72
CA GLN A 498 27.53 7.64 -9.72
C GLN A 498 26.02 7.89 -9.86
N GLN A 499 25.62 9.06 -10.37
CA GLN A 499 24.21 9.34 -10.65
C GLN A 499 23.63 8.33 -11.66
N PRO A 500 22.36 7.91 -11.48
CA PRO A 500 21.71 7.04 -12.44
C PRO A 500 21.44 7.81 -13.75
N VAL A 501 21.92 7.27 -14.86
CA VAL A 501 21.66 7.79 -16.20
C VAL A 501 20.66 6.88 -16.88
N TYR A 502 19.61 7.46 -17.47
CA TYR A 502 18.58 6.72 -18.21
C TYR A 502 18.67 7.02 -19.70
N TRP A 503 18.63 5.98 -20.53
CA TRP A 503 18.63 6.09 -21.99
C TRP A 503 17.81 4.98 -22.63
N LYS A 504 17.52 5.18 -23.92
CA LYS A 504 16.86 4.18 -24.77
C LYS A 504 17.87 3.38 -25.57
N ASP A 505 17.54 2.14 -25.90
CA ASP A 505 18.41 1.23 -26.69
C ASP A 505 18.83 1.83 -28.04
N SER A 506 18.00 2.69 -28.63
CA SER A 506 18.31 3.38 -29.89
C SER A 506 19.27 4.57 -29.75
N GLN A 507 19.66 4.96 -28.53
CA GLN A 507 20.54 6.09 -28.29
C GLN A 507 22.00 5.62 -28.20
N GLU A 508 22.88 6.33 -28.90
CA GLU A 508 24.33 6.18 -28.76
C GLU A 508 24.80 6.76 -27.42
N ILE A 509 25.69 6.04 -26.71
CA ILE A 509 26.13 6.43 -25.37
C ILE A 509 26.85 7.79 -25.37
N GLY A 510 27.67 8.08 -26.39
CA GLY A 510 28.33 9.38 -26.53
C GLY A 510 27.34 10.55 -26.58
N THR A 511 26.28 10.40 -27.37
CA THR A 511 25.19 11.40 -27.46
C THR A 511 24.41 11.55 -26.14
N VAL A 512 24.24 10.47 -25.37
CA VAL A 512 23.61 10.54 -24.05
C VAL A 512 24.49 11.30 -23.06
N LEU A 513 25.79 11.04 -23.06
CA LEU A 513 26.77 11.69 -22.18
C LEU A 513 27.00 13.17 -22.53
N ALA A 514 26.76 13.57 -23.79
CA ALA A 514 26.88 14.96 -24.24
C ALA A 514 25.75 15.89 -23.74
N LYS A 515 24.70 15.37 -23.11
CA LYS A 515 23.61 16.20 -22.57
C LYS A 515 24.13 17.08 -21.43
N THR A 516 23.88 18.38 -21.49
CA THR A 516 24.29 19.34 -20.44
C THR A 516 23.74 18.97 -19.06
N THR A 517 22.54 18.38 -19.01
CA THR A 517 21.85 17.98 -17.79
C THR A 517 22.27 16.60 -17.25
N ILE A 518 23.26 15.92 -17.85
CA ILE A 518 23.61 14.53 -17.50
C ILE A 518 24.16 14.35 -16.08
N LYS A 519 24.71 15.43 -15.51
CA LYS A 519 25.23 15.47 -14.13
C LYS A 519 24.22 16.06 -13.13
N GLU A 520 23.07 16.51 -13.62
CA GLU A 520 22.03 17.10 -12.79
C GLU A 520 21.20 16.01 -12.11
N SER A 521 21.03 16.15 -10.80
CA SER A 521 20.12 15.37 -9.99
C SER A 521 19.57 16.28 -8.90
N MET A 522 18.48 15.89 -8.23
CA MET A 522 17.99 16.63 -7.08
C MET A 522 19.07 16.76 -5.97
N PHE A 523 19.98 15.78 -5.89
CA PHE A 523 21.07 15.79 -4.93
C PHE A 523 22.16 16.79 -5.29
N THR A 524 22.56 16.88 -6.56
CA THR A 524 23.53 17.89 -7.01
C THR A 524 22.91 19.29 -7.01
N ALA A 525 21.63 19.42 -7.35
CA ALA A 525 20.89 20.68 -7.25
C ALA A 525 20.84 21.23 -5.81
N TRP A 526 20.79 20.38 -4.77
CA TRP A 526 20.93 20.82 -3.38
C TRP A 526 22.29 21.46 -3.12
N MET A 527 23.37 20.80 -3.56
CA MET A 527 24.73 21.32 -3.40
C MET A 527 24.94 22.63 -4.17
N ASP A 528 24.46 22.70 -5.41
CA ASP A 528 24.55 23.91 -6.24
C ASP A 528 23.69 25.05 -5.68
N SER A 529 22.49 24.74 -5.17
CA SER A 529 21.64 25.70 -4.48
C SER A 529 22.31 26.29 -3.24
N ASN A 530 23.04 25.49 -2.45
CA ASN A 530 23.77 26.00 -1.28
C ASN A 530 24.91 26.97 -1.64
N LYS A 531 25.43 26.93 -2.88
CA LYS A 531 26.40 27.92 -3.37
C LYS A 531 25.74 29.29 -3.55
N ILE A 532 24.47 29.31 -3.96
CA ILE A 532 23.69 30.52 -4.28
C ILE A 532 22.96 31.05 -3.04
N TYR A 533 22.27 30.18 -2.30
CA TYR A 533 21.35 30.54 -1.23
C TYR A 533 21.94 30.23 0.15
N HIS A 534 22.46 31.26 0.83
CA HIS A 534 23.09 31.13 2.15
C HIS A 534 22.16 30.51 3.21
N HIS A 535 20.86 30.79 3.19
CA HIS A 535 19.91 30.23 4.15
C HIS A 535 19.66 28.71 3.97
N GLY A 536 20.04 28.14 2.82
CA GLY A 536 20.07 26.68 2.64
C GLY A 536 21.18 26.00 3.44
N ARG A 537 22.21 26.77 3.85
CA ARG A 537 23.41 26.22 4.49
C ARG A 537 23.18 25.71 5.91
N ASP A 538 22.10 26.13 6.55
CA ASP A 538 21.70 25.63 7.88
C ASP A 538 20.90 24.32 7.83
N LEU A 539 20.57 23.85 6.62
CA LEU A 539 19.70 22.69 6.39
C LEU A 539 20.52 21.48 5.99
N THR A 540 20.19 20.33 6.58
CA THR A 540 20.58 19.04 6.04
C THR A 540 19.79 18.75 4.77
N TYR A 541 20.27 17.82 3.93
CA TYR A 541 19.56 17.46 2.70
C TYR A 541 18.10 17.02 2.96
N ALA A 542 17.85 16.29 4.06
CA ALA A 542 16.50 15.92 4.48
C ALA A 542 15.61 17.12 4.84
N LYS A 543 16.19 18.17 5.45
CA LYS A 543 15.46 19.39 5.82
C LYS A 543 15.34 20.38 4.66
N TYR A 544 16.19 20.27 3.64
CA TYR A 544 16.25 21.20 2.51
C TYR A 544 14.90 21.36 1.81
N VAL A 545 14.19 20.26 1.51
CA VAL A 545 12.89 20.32 0.82
C VAL A 545 11.75 20.97 1.61
N SER A 546 11.92 21.20 2.92
CA SER A 546 10.97 21.98 3.71
C SER A 546 11.01 23.47 3.34
N LYS A 547 12.13 23.95 2.79
CA LYS A 547 12.36 25.36 2.41
C LYS A 547 12.64 25.55 0.92
N PHE A 548 12.89 24.48 0.17
CA PHE A 548 13.19 24.54 -1.26
C PHE A 548 12.32 23.56 -2.06
N VAL A 549 12.10 23.88 -3.33
CA VAL A 549 11.53 23.00 -4.35
C VAL A 549 12.58 22.87 -5.43
N TYR A 550 13.23 21.71 -5.51
CA TYR A 550 14.37 21.48 -6.39
C TYR A 550 15.50 22.49 -6.13
N ASP A 551 15.78 23.40 -7.05
CA ASP A 551 16.88 24.38 -7.02
C ASP A 551 16.46 25.76 -6.48
N LYS A 552 15.18 25.94 -6.11
CA LYS A 552 14.62 27.27 -5.78
C LYS A 552 13.95 27.32 -4.41
N PRO A 553 13.94 28.47 -3.74
CA PRO A 553 13.20 28.66 -2.50
C PRO A 553 11.71 28.33 -2.67
N ARG A 554 11.17 27.58 -1.71
CA ARG A 554 9.78 27.16 -1.66
C ARG A 554 8.91 28.37 -1.34
N LYS A 555 7.91 28.60 -2.19
CA LYS A 555 6.93 29.68 -2.01
C LYS A 555 5.79 29.30 -1.05
N GLN A 556 5.36 28.04 -1.06
CA GLN A 556 4.22 27.57 -0.26
C GLN A 556 4.34 26.08 0.12
N GLY A 557 3.67 25.73 1.22
CA GLY A 557 3.53 24.36 1.70
C GLY A 557 4.69 23.93 2.59
N ASN A 558 4.56 22.74 3.18
CA ASN A 558 5.62 22.08 3.93
C ASN A 558 5.78 20.65 3.38
N THR A 559 7.00 20.17 3.32
CA THR A 559 7.33 18.83 2.81
C THR A 559 8.44 18.23 3.65
N ILE A 560 8.24 16.99 4.08
CA ILE A 560 9.23 16.23 4.83
C ILE A 560 10.15 15.54 3.81
N GLY A 561 11.46 15.79 3.89
CA GLY A 561 12.44 15.04 3.12
C GLY A 561 12.79 13.73 3.82
N ARG A 562 12.68 12.62 3.08
CA ARG A 562 13.06 11.29 3.55
C ARG A 562 14.21 10.76 2.71
N LEU A 563 15.38 10.62 3.31
CA LEU A 563 16.48 9.88 2.69
C LEU A 563 16.05 8.43 2.46
N ILE A 564 16.20 7.96 1.24
CA ILE A 564 15.98 6.54 0.91
C ILE A 564 16.85 5.62 1.77
N TRP A 565 16.31 4.45 2.07
CA TRP A 565 17.03 3.43 2.82
C TRP A 565 18.13 2.82 1.94
N VAL A 566 19.28 2.57 2.56
CA VAL A 566 20.45 1.94 1.94
C VAL A 566 20.93 0.86 2.91
N PRO A 567 21.10 -0.40 2.48
CA PRO A 567 21.60 -1.45 3.35
C PRO A 567 23.09 -1.22 3.69
N PRO A 568 23.57 -1.61 4.88
CA PRO A 568 24.98 -1.49 5.27
C PRO A 568 25.96 -2.15 4.28
N SER A 569 25.54 -3.23 3.61
CA SER A 569 26.32 -3.88 2.54
C SER A 569 26.59 -3.01 1.31
N SER A 570 26.01 -1.81 1.23
CA SER A 570 26.28 -0.84 0.16
C SER A 570 27.57 -0.03 0.37
N GLY A 571 28.30 -0.26 1.47
CA GLY A 571 29.60 0.38 1.74
C GLY A 571 29.50 1.91 1.85
N GLU A 572 30.34 2.64 1.11
CA GLU A 572 30.43 4.11 1.14
C GLU A 572 29.08 4.83 0.96
N LEU A 573 28.15 4.26 0.19
CA LEU A 573 26.82 4.86 0.02
C LEU A 573 26.00 4.83 1.32
N PHE A 574 26.16 3.78 2.13
CA PHE A 574 25.53 3.67 3.45
C PHE A 574 26.11 4.70 4.42
N TYR A 575 27.44 4.83 4.46
CA TYR A 575 28.09 5.83 5.30
C TYR A 575 27.77 7.27 4.87
N MET A 576 27.71 7.53 3.55
CA MET A 576 27.26 8.83 3.04
C MET A 576 25.83 9.14 3.49
N ARG A 577 24.91 8.17 3.45
CA ARG A 577 23.54 8.34 3.97
C ARG A 577 23.55 8.75 5.45
N MET A 578 24.41 8.14 6.26
CA MET A 578 24.55 8.50 7.67
C MET A 578 25.05 9.94 7.81
N MET A 579 26.10 10.32 7.06
CA MET A 579 26.61 11.69 7.06
C MET A 579 25.55 12.71 6.66
N LEU A 580 24.74 12.44 5.63
CA LEU A 580 23.65 13.32 5.17
C LEU A 580 22.56 13.60 6.22
N SER A 581 22.46 12.79 7.28
CA SER A 581 21.57 13.07 8.41
C SER A 581 22.02 14.28 9.25
N SER A 582 23.30 14.66 9.11
CA SER A 582 23.96 15.67 9.96
C SER A 582 24.68 16.75 9.16
N ALA A 583 25.19 16.45 7.96
CA ALA A 583 25.84 17.40 7.08
C ALA A 583 24.84 18.48 6.64
N LYS A 584 25.16 19.73 6.95
CA LYS A 584 24.35 20.90 6.62
C LYS A 584 25.05 21.71 5.55
N GLY A 585 24.28 22.21 4.57
CA GLY A 585 24.79 23.20 3.64
C GLY A 585 25.93 22.79 2.73
N SER A 586 26.16 21.48 2.54
CA SER A 586 27.23 20.97 1.68
C SER A 586 27.11 21.54 0.26
N GLN A 587 28.21 22.03 -0.28
CA GLN A 587 28.34 22.59 -1.63
C GLN A 587 29.08 21.65 -2.58
N CYS A 588 29.71 20.61 -2.04
CA CYS A 588 30.34 19.52 -2.77
C CYS A 588 30.38 18.22 -1.92
N TYR A 589 30.98 17.16 -2.46
CA TYR A 589 31.09 15.87 -1.76
C TYR A 589 32.08 15.93 -0.58
N GLU A 590 33.15 16.72 -0.69
CA GLU A 590 34.13 17.00 0.38
C GLU A 590 33.44 17.55 1.63
N ASP A 591 32.50 18.48 1.47
CA ASP A 591 31.78 19.07 2.59
C ASP A 591 30.98 18.03 3.39
N ILE A 592 30.47 16.98 2.72
CA ILE A 592 29.72 15.90 3.39
C ILE A 592 30.65 15.03 4.24
N ARG A 593 31.91 14.85 3.81
CA ARG A 593 32.95 14.08 4.52
C ARG A 593 33.86 14.95 5.40
N THR A 594 33.45 16.19 5.67
CA THR A 594 34.17 17.10 6.56
C THR A 594 33.60 17.01 7.99
N VAL A 595 34.46 16.76 8.98
CA VAL A 595 34.11 16.75 10.40
C VAL A 595 35.12 17.61 11.13
N GLU A 596 34.64 18.59 11.92
CA GLU A 596 35.51 19.52 12.69
C GLU A 596 36.62 20.18 11.85
N ASN A 597 36.27 20.62 10.62
CA ASN A 597 37.19 21.22 9.64
C ASN A 597 38.27 20.29 9.07
N VAL A 598 38.19 18.98 9.33
CA VAL A 598 39.05 17.96 8.72
C VAL A 598 38.26 17.24 7.62
N VAL A 599 38.79 17.24 6.40
CA VAL A 599 38.23 16.50 5.26
C VAL A 599 38.76 15.07 5.30
N TYR A 600 37.89 14.09 5.52
CA TYR A 600 38.26 12.67 5.55
C TYR A 600 38.28 12.07 4.15
N HIS A 601 39.08 11.03 3.91
CA HIS A 601 39.19 10.42 2.60
C HIS A 601 37.92 9.66 2.21
N THR A 602 37.29 8.98 3.18
CA THR A 602 36.07 8.19 2.96
C THR A 602 34.90 8.67 3.83
N PHE A 603 33.67 8.41 3.42
CA PHE A 603 32.49 8.66 4.24
C PHE A 603 32.48 7.79 5.49
N ARG A 604 33.05 6.58 5.39
CA ARG A 604 33.22 5.68 6.54
C ARG A 604 34.12 6.28 7.61
N GLU A 605 35.27 6.83 7.25
CA GLU A 605 36.15 7.55 8.19
C GLU A 605 35.46 8.78 8.78
N ALA A 606 34.73 9.54 7.96
CA ALA A 606 33.96 10.68 8.45
C ALA A 606 32.89 10.25 9.47
N CYS A 607 32.18 9.14 9.23
CA CYS A 607 31.23 8.56 10.20
C CYS A 607 31.91 8.14 11.50
N PHE A 608 33.09 7.51 11.42
CA PHE A 608 33.88 7.14 12.60
C PHE A 608 34.28 8.38 13.41
N ALA A 609 34.85 9.39 12.75
CA ALA A 609 35.24 10.66 13.38
C ALA A 609 34.05 11.40 14.01
N LYS A 610 32.84 11.28 13.42
CA LYS A 610 31.61 11.86 13.94
C LYS A 610 30.98 11.07 15.10
N GLY A 611 31.53 9.89 15.44
CA GLY A 611 31.01 9.01 16.49
C GLY A 611 29.76 8.22 16.07
N PHE A 612 29.50 8.07 14.77
CA PHE A 612 28.38 7.26 14.28
C PHE A 612 28.65 5.76 14.26
N LEU A 613 29.92 5.37 14.22
CA LEU A 613 30.36 3.96 14.17
C LEU A 613 30.87 3.52 15.54
N GLY A 614 30.61 2.26 15.88
CA GLY A 614 31.05 1.68 17.13
C GLY A 614 32.54 1.38 17.13
N SER A 615 33.09 1.09 18.30
CA SER A 615 34.44 0.56 18.37
C SER A 615 34.41 -0.94 18.09
N ASP A 616 35.14 -1.39 17.07
CA ASP A 616 35.31 -2.83 16.80
C ASP A 616 36.06 -3.60 17.90
N GLN A 617 36.49 -2.90 18.97
CA GLN A 617 37.18 -3.48 20.11
C GLN A 617 36.37 -4.55 20.83
N GLU A 618 35.03 -4.48 20.81
CA GLU A 618 34.19 -5.55 21.35
C GLU A 618 34.39 -6.87 20.58
N PHE A 619 34.48 -6.81 19.25
CA PHE A 619 34.74 -7.99 18.41
C PHE A 619 36.16 -8.51 18.60
N VAL A 620 37.16 -7.61 18.67
CA VAL A 620 38.54 -7.97 18.99
C VAL A 620 38.62 -8.64 20.37
N GLY A 621 37.95 -8.07 21.37
CA GLY A 621 37.87 -8.59 22.73
C GLY A 621 37.23 -9.98 22.77
N ALA A 622 36.07 -10.16 22.12
CA ALA A 622 35.38 -11.45 22.05
C ALA A 622 36.22 -12.53 21.35
N LEU A 623 36.95 -12.17 20.30
CA LEU A 623 37.83 -13.11 19.60
C LEU A 623 39.08 -13.44 20.41
N ARG A 624 39.67 -12.47 21.14
CA ARG A 624 40.76 -12.71 22.09
C ARG A 624 40.33 -13.59 23.26
N GLU A 625 39.14 -13.35 23.81
CA GLU A 625 38.57 -14.18 24.86
C GLU A 625 38.35 -15.61 24.36
N ALA A 626 37.74 -15.77 23.18
CA ALA A 626 37.56 -17.07 22.55
C ALA A 626 38.90 -17.75 22.22
N ASN A 627 39.99 -17.00 21.99
CA ASN A 627 41.31 -17.58 21.72
C ASN A 627 41.90 -18.29 22.95
N THR A 628 41.47 -17.94 24.16
CA THR A 628 41.97 -18.55 25.40
C THR A 628 41.49 -19.99 25.63
N TRP A 629 40.38 -20.40 24.99
CA TRP A 629 39.77 -21.72 25.20
C TRP A 629 39.26 -22.39 23.92
N GLY A 630 39.04 -21.63 22.84
CA GLY A 630 38.45 -22.09 21.60
C GLY A 630 39.48 -22.74 20.67
N THR A 631 39.05 -23.74 19.91
CA THR A 631 39.90 -24.34 18.86
C THR A 631 40.02 -23.41 17.65
N PRO A 632 41.06 -23.54 16.80
CA PRO A 632 41.18 -22.76 15.57
C PRO A 632 39.96 -22.90 14.63
N HIS A 633 39.30 -24.05 14.61
CA HIS A 633 38.07 -24.26 13.85
C HIS A 633 36.91 -23.43 14.43
N TYR A 634 36.79 -23.37 15.75
CA TYR A 634 35.79 -22.55 16.43
C TYR A 634 36.01 -21.06 16.16
N LEU A 635 37.25 -20.57 16.28
CA LEU A 635 37.60 -19.17 16.01
C LEU A 635 37.24 -18.75 14.59
N ARG A 636 37.56 -19.59 13.58
CA ARG A 636 37.14 -19.33 12.19
C ARG A 636 35.63 -19.26 12.04
N LYS A 637 34.88 -20.18 12.67
CA LYS A 637 33.40 -20.15 12.65
C LYS A 637 32.84 -18.93 13.36
N LEU A 638 33.44 -18.51 14.48
CA LEU A 638 33.05 -17.32 15.22
C LEU A 638 33.29 -16.07 14.38
N PHE A 639 34.47 -15.91 13.79
CA PHE A 639 34.78 -14.79 12.89
C PHE A 639 33.83 -14.74 11.69
N VAL A 640 33.56 -15.88 11.05
CA VAL A 640 32.57 -15.97 9.96
C VAL A 640 31.16 -15.58 10.45
N LYS A 641 30.73 -16.01 11.63
CA LYS A 641 29.44 -15.58 12.21
C LYS A 641 29.41 -14.06 12.41
N LEU A 642 30.48 -13.47 12.96
CA LEU A 642 30.58 -12.02 13.14
C LEU A 642 30.52 -11.28 11.79
N LEU A 643 31.17 -11.82 10.74
CA LEU A 643 31.06 -11.27 9.38
C LEU A 643 29.62 -11.34 8.87
N PHE A 644 28.92 -12.46 9.10
CA PHE A 644 27.52 -12.62 8.70
C PHE A 644 26.56 -11.71 9.47
N MET A 645 26.89 -11.32 10.70
CA MET A 645 26.11 -10.32 11.43
C MET A 645 26.20 -8.93 10.77
N ASN A 646 27.26 -8.67 9.99
CA ASN A 646 27.50 -7.43 9.27
C ASN A 646 27.44 -6.19 10.19
N THR A 647 27.90 -6.35 11.44
CA THR A 647 27.99 -5.33 12.48
C THR A 647 29.41 -4.87 12.77
N MET A 648 30.43 -5.57 12.23
CA MET A 648 31.83 -5.12 12.29
C MET A 648 32.03 -3.96 11.33
N ASP A 649 32.52 -2.85 11.85
CA ASP A 649 32.82 -1.67 11.06
C ASP A 649 34.11 -1.91 10.25
N ARG A 650 35.18 -2.46 10.85
CA ARG A 650 36.47 -2.80 10.22
C ARG A 650 36.81 -4.29 10.36
N PRO A 651 36.19 -5.19 9.57
CA PRO A 651 36.51 -6.62 9.65
C PRO A 651 38.00 -6.92 9.42
N GLU A 652 38.68 -6.20 8.52
CA GLU A 652 40.13 -6.35 8.29
C GLU A 652 40.97 -5.96 9.52
N TYR A 653 40.54 -4.95 10.28
CA TYR A 653 41.23 -4.57 11.53
C TYR A 653 41.06 -5.66 12.58
N VAL A 654 39.85 -6.22 12.71
CA VAL A 654 39.57 -7.32 13.63
C VAL A 654 40.40 -8.55 13.27
N GLU A 655 40.47 -8.90 11.98
CA GLU A 655 41.29 -9.99 11.46
C GLU A 655 42.79 -9.78 11.73
N ARG A 656 43.31 -8.58 11.45
CA ARG A 656 44.73 -8.26 11.72
C ARG A 656 45.08 -8.36 13.21
N ASN A 657 44.17 -7.97 14.11
CA ASN A 657 44.42 -8.09 15.56
C ASN A 657 44.44 -9.54 16.03
N LEU A 658 43.79 -10.47 15.33
CA LEU A 658 43.92 -11.90 15.60
C LEU A 658 45.26 -12.46 15.09
N ALA A 659 45.70 -12.02 13.91
CA ALA A 659 46.94 -12.52 13.30
C ALA A 659 48.22 -12.07 14.04
N MET A 660 48.15 -11.01 14.86
CA MET A 660 49.30 -10.49 15.59
C MET A 660 49.61 -11.21 16.90
N ASP A 661 48.69 -12.04 17.43
CA ASP A 661 48.94 -12.84 18.65
C ASP A 661 49.63 -14.20 18.37
N ASP A 662 49.84 -14.56 17.09
CA ASP A 662 50.59 -15.77 16.68
C ASP A 662 52.09 -15.48 16.36
N ARG A 663 52.62 -14.32 16.76
CA ARG A 663 54.06 -14.00 16.73
C ARG A 663 54.58 -13.74 18.12
#